data_AF-A0A502KYN5-F1
#
_entry.id   AF-A0A502KYN5-F1
#
_cell.length_a   1.000
_cell.length_b   1.000
_cell.length_c   1.000
_cell.angle_alpha   90.00
_cell.angle_beta   90.00
_cell.angle_gamma   90.00
#
_symmetry.space_group_name_H-M   'P 1'
#
loop_
_entity.id
_entity.type
_entity.pdbx_description
1 polymer ?
#
loop_
_entity_poly.entity_id
_entity_poly.type
_entity_poly.pdbx_seq_one_letter_code
_entity_poly.pdbx_strand_id
1 'polypeptide(L)'
;MKYNFKPLMLGSVIAVSTALTGCGSDQDQPEITDVFKEVGLWCKSPSIVQIASPDSYPLSDKEQADLATAKAEAKAAAEAEQGDDFDEEAWEAEFKYQDLDLYSILGLTLEEQERQAIAKEEARAFKIDQGQDVIYGDEFDAWFEAWFAAIPPANYLGPSQRIERAVNATTPEMDGDEICYTPPLSCPNYKVIDESGTYECIVPEQNPILGVPDPEVTAGPNEAIAFYRHEDHVDGGDNTALYENMVVHTWNNDDCTAYQDDSIASWGSNSTYANDNKGIDGNYGHYWKLHLLEDASNCANIIFNDTATGKKISDSDLTMPIGPAGNVVLHNLDKNSFAHDDFPVNVLDGMLLINQHPYLGAEASSGIKACGWGLTADDSGELCLGEELMCPDNTVAVGVGAVDVASKCVEIFNPDDTTLYIKGGFNGWSATEDAMFAYQGDGQYRLNYLYDTDCEVTEEEDCSTIHQFKVADEGWSEPASFGSIKGGDQSGVGKTITMTVGSGVGQNMSVEMAEEKIYQFLVNASNTTAVELTINEVPVAAFPSITLDGETIELTYSANGQYVLRKALMAEEYTFTIADEAAGFAVGAIGTDNVITASTPLALESDGGALSFTPDSAAEYDFVLDLSNPDMPTIEIKPALPFGTTPVFVRGSINGWSSPEADQVMWNANERSYSVLYGLEAGGNHAFKFADASWGVVNLGFNDVAMSTDSDAITVTDDGGNMRVVVDKSTTYKFEVNFDTANPVVKVSEAPLYLRGSITDWGASDANQLMFMGTDSGNTAEASRTYSMEVTISGPGEFKVADEGWGGSLGYNYGVEVAGTKVELGVALELAQTNNNIGIDLPAGTYVFSFEDGVTKTMTVTAK
;
A
#
# COMPACT_ATOMS: atom_id res chain seq x y z
N MET A 1 26.54 -8.50 -5.32
CA MET A 1 27.80 -9.19 -5.66
C MET A 1 28.97 -8.52 -4.91
N LYS A 2 29.99 -9.26 -4.46
CA LYS A 2 31.19 -8.67 -3.82
C LYS A 2 32.16 -8.15 -4.91
N TYR A 3 32.32 -6.84 -5.04
CA TYR A 3 33.22 -6.23 -6.03
C TYR A 3 34.63 -5.98 -5.45
N ASN A 4 35.67 -6.05 -6.29
CA ASN A 4 37.06 -5.80 -5.92
C ASN A 4 37.51 -4.43 -6.46
N PHE A 5 38.10 -3.60 -5.61
CA PHE A 5 38.70 -2.32 -6.02
C PHE A 5 40.14 -2.50 -6.55
N LYS A 6 40.57 -1.63 -7.48
CA LYS A 6 42.01 -1.53 -7.83
C LYS A 6 42.77 -1.07 -6.58
N PRO A 7 43.85 -1.76 -6.17
CA PRO A 7 44.70 -1.23 -5.11
C PRO A 7 45.40 0.04 -5.62
N LEU A 8 45.06 1.18 -5.03
CA LEU A 8 45.94 2.35 -5.07
C LEU A 8 47.17 2.02 -4.22
N MET A 9 48.35 2.13 -4.81
CA MET A 9 49.62 1.79 -4.18
C MET A 9 49.92 2.70 -2.98
N LEU A 10 49.41 2.34 -1.80
CA LEU A 10 49.93 2.77 -0.50
C LEU A 10 51.05 1.82 -0.09
N GLY A 11 52.21 2.00 -0.74
CA GLY A 11 53.43 1.28 -0.42
C GLY A 11 54.03 1.75 0.91
N SER A 12 53.82 0.95 1.96
CA SER A 12 54.80 0.52 2.97
C SER A 12 55.81 1.57 3.51
N VAL A 13 55.60 2.05 4.74
CA VAL A 13 56.72 2.50 5.60
C VAL A 13 56.42 2.21 7.07
N ILE A 14 56.84 1.04 7.59
CA ILE A 14 57.59 0.91 8.86
C ILE A 14 58.47 -0.34 8.77
N ALA A 15 59.76 -0.15 8.49
CA ALA A 15 60.82 -1.03 9.01
C ALA A 15 62.13 -0.24 9.11
N VAL A 16 62.51 0.00 10.36
CA VAL A 16 63.73 0.71 10.78
C VAL A 16 64.97 -0.13 10.47
N SER A 17 65.94 0.50 9.79
CA SER A 17 67.39 0.22 9.73
C SER A 17 67.87 -1.20 9.35
N THR A 18 68.68 -1.30 8.29
CA THR A 18 70.09 -1.73 8.40
C THR A 18 70.85 -1.59 7.08
N ALA A 19 72.02 -0.94 7.18
CA ALA A 19 73.24 -1.19 6.43
C ALA A 19 73.24 -1.17 4.89
N LEU A 20 73.71 -0.04 4.37
CA LEU A 20 74.49 0.07 3.14
C LEU A 20 75.51 -1.08 2.97
N THR A 21 75.49 -1.73 1.81
CA THR A 21 76.71 -2.19 1.14
C THR A 21 76.57 -2.16 -0.38
N GLY A 22 77.29 -1.23 -1.02
CA GLY A 22 78.19 -1.60 -2.11
C GLY A 22 77.77 -1.37 -3.58
N CYS A 23 78.38 -0.33 -4.14
CA CYS A 23 79.03 -0.26 -5.47
C CYS A 23 78.20 0.12 -6.72
N GLY A 24 78.49 1.33 -7.26
CA GLY A 24 78.17 1.70 -8.65
C GLY A 24 78.37 3.19 -8.97
N SER A 25 79.64 3.59 -9.07
CA SER A 25 80.24 4.87 -9.54
C SER A 25 79.38 5.96 -10.23
N ASP A 26 79.55 7.19 -9.71
CA ASP A 26 79.75 8.47 -10.39
C ASP A 26 78.92 8.79 -11.64
N GLN A 27 77.76 9.41 -11.42
CA GLN A 27 77.34 10.60 -12.16
C GLN A 27 76.44 11.45 -11.25
N ASP A 28 76.69 12.75 -11.23
CA ASP A 28 76.05 13.77 -10.38
C ASP A 28 74.53 13.56 -10.26
N GLN A 29 74.07 13.27 -9.03
CA GLN A 29 72.64 13.34 -8.68
C GLN A 29 72.28 14.84 -8.54
N PRO A 30 71.20 15.33 -9.18
CA PRO A 30 70.78 16.71 -9.04
C PRO A 30 70.38 16.99 -7.59
N GLU A 31 70.77 18.16 -7.06
CA GLU A 31 70.23 18.68 -5.80
C GLU A 31 68.70 18.75 -5.92
N ILE A 32 68.00 17.92 -5.14
CA ILE A 32 66.56 18.05 -4.96
C ILE A 32 66.34 19.26 -4.05
N THR A 33 66.08 20.41 -4.65
CA THR A 33 65.52 21.57 -3.94
C THR A 33 64.14 21.19 -3.41
N ASP A 34 63.97 21.32 -2.10
CA ASP A 34 62.71 21.10 -1.38
C ASP A 34 61.72 22.24 -1.71
N VAL A 35 60.94 22.03 -2.77
CA VAL A 35 60.02 23.02 -3.36
C VAL A 35 58.95 23.50 -2.36
N PHE A 36 58.71 22.76 -1.28
CA PHE A 36 57.69 23.06 -0.27
C PHE A 36 58.09 24.20 0.69
N LYS A 37 59.37 24.58 0.73
CA LYS A 37 59.84 25.67 1.60
C LYS A 37 59.61 27.07 1.00
N GLU A 38 59.35 27.16 -0.31
CA GLU A 38 59.18 28.45 -1.02
C GLU A 38 57.71 28.88 -1.19
N VAL A 39 56.74 27.99 -1.00
CA VAL A 39 55.29 28.28 -1.22
C VAL A 39 54.44 28.37 0.05
N GLY A 40 55.01 28.18 1.25
CA GLY A 40 54.30 28.39 2.52
C GLY A 40 53.29 27.30 2.92
N LEU A 41 53.16 26.20 2.16
CA LEU A 41 52.32 25.06 2.50
C LEU A 41 53.11 24.06 3.36
N TRP A 42 52.81 24.01 4.68
CA TRP A 42 53.50 23.13 5.64
C TRP A 42 52.99 21.67 5.61
N CYS A 43 51.76 21.42 5.14
CA CYS A 43 51.13 20.10 5.21
C CYS A 43 51.34 19.26 3.96
N LYS A 44 51.69 17.98 4.16
CA LYS A 44 51.81 16.98 3.08
C LYS A 44 50.46 16.34 2.85
N SER A 45 49.98 16.34 1.61
CA SER A 45 48.81 15.54 1.20
C SER A 45 48.93 14.09 1.72
N PRO A 46 47.86 13.49 2.28
CA PRO A 46 46.46 13.95 2.29
C PRO A 46 46.10 14.94 3.43
N SER A 47 47.07 15.49 4.16
CA SER A 47 46.79 16.46 5.21
C SER A 47 46.41 17.83 4.65
N ILE A 48 45.30 18.38 5.12
CA ILE A 48 44.91 19.77 4.92
C ILE A 48 45.42 20.65 6.08
N VAL A 49 45.52 21.95 5.82
CA VAL A 49 45.78 22.94 6.88
C VAL A 49 44.47 23.19 7.62
N GLN A 50 44.45 22.97 8.93
CA GLN A 50 43.39 23.41 9.82
C GLN A 50 43.95 24.28 10.93
N ILE A 51 43.07 25.02 11.60
CA ILE A 51 43.45 25.81 12.78
C ILE A 51 43.25 24.93 14.02
N ALA A 52 44.28 24.79 14.82
CA ALA A 52 44.18 24.09 16.10
C ALA A 52 43.12 24.77 16.98
N SER A 53 42.19 23.95 17.45
CA SER A 53 41.11 24.31 18.36
C SER A 53 41.01 23.23 19.45
N PRO A 54 40.18 23.45 20.50
CA PRO A 54 39.85 22.41 21.46
C PRO A 54 39.39 21.07 20.86
N ASP A 55 38.79 21.08 19.66
CA ASP A 55 38.36 19.86 18.97
C ASP A 55 39.54 18.98 18.53
N SER A 56 40.72 19.59 18.39
CA SER A 56 41.97 18.95 17.97
C SER A 56 42.77 18.35 19.14
N TYR A 57 42.30 18.54 20.38
CA TYR A 57 42.97 18.00 21.56
C TYR A 57 42.77 16.48 21.65
N PRO A 58 43.72 15.74 22.25
CA PRO A 58 43.48 14.35 22.64
C PRO A 58 42.15 14.18 23.38
N LEU A 59 41.49 13.03 23.18
CA LEU A 59 40.32 12.65 23.98
C LEU A 59 40.70 12.69 25.47
N SER A 60 39.89 13.37 26.26
CA SER A 60 40.02 13.42 27.72
C SER A 60 39.81 12.04 28.35
N ASP A 61 40.29 11.85 29.57
CA ASP A 61 40.07 10.61 30.33
C ASP A 61 38.58 10.26 30.46
N LYS A 62 37.71 11.28 30.49
CA LYS A 62 36.26 11.12 30.52
C LYS A 62 35.74 10.61 29.17
N GLU A 63 36.07 11.26 28.06
CA GLU A 63 35.65 10.85 26.72
C GLU A 63 36.10 9.41 26.39
N GLN A 64 37.31 9.04 26.78
CA GLN A 64 37.81 7.67 26.63
C GLN A 64 37.01 6.65 27.45
N ALA A 65 36.64 7.01 28.69
CA ALA A 65 35.83 6.15 29.55
C ALA A 65 34.37 6.01 29.05
N ASP A 66 33.79 7.10 28.53
CA ASP A 66 32.45 7.10 27.97
C ASP A 66 32.38 6.25 26.69
N LEU A 67 33.37 6.36 25.79
CA LEU A 67 33.49 5.50 24.59
C LEU A 67 33.67 4.02 24.95
N ALA A 68 34.48 3.72 25.97
CA ALA A 68 34.67 2.34 26.43
C ALA A 68 33.38 1.76 27.02
N THR A 69 32.58 2.59 27.70
CA THR A 69 31.27 2.19 28.24
C THR A 69 30.29 1.90 27.10
N ALA A 70 30.15 2.82 26.13
CA ALA A 70 29.26 2.65 24.99
C ALA A 70 29.63 1.43 24.13
N LYS A 71 30.93 1.18 23.92
CA LYS A 71 31.39 -0.04 23.23
C LYS A 71 30.98 -1.32 23.97
N ALA A 72 31.07 -1.34 25.30
CA ALA A 72 30.65 -2.49 26.09
C ALA A 72 29.14 -2.73 26.04
N GLU A 73 28.34 -1.66 26.00
CA GLU A 73 26.88 -1.73 25.84
C GLU A 73 26.48 -2.25 24.46
N ALA A 74 27.09 -1.74 23.38
CA ALA A 74 26.86 -2.22 22.01
C ALA A 74 27.19 -3.71 21.86
N LYS A 75 28.28 -4.15 22.49
CA LYS A 75 28.66 -5.56 22.54
C LYS A 75 27.61 -6.43 23.21
N ALA A 76 27.13 -6.00 24.38
CA ALA A 76 26.11 -6.73 25.13
C ALA A 76 24.78 -6.83 24.36
N ALA A 77 24.42 -5.79 23.60
CA ALA A 77 23.26 -5.80 22.73
C ALA A 77 23.41 -6.82 21.58
N ALA A 78 24.55 -6.82 20.88
CA ALA A 78 24.83 -7.78 19.82
C ALA A 78 24.86 -9.23 20.33
N GLU A 79 25.43 -9.47 21.52
CA GLU A 79 25.42 -10.78 22.18
C GLU A 79 23.99 -11.24 22.52
N ALA A 80 23.13 -10.33 22.99
CA ALA A 80 21.74 -10.65 23.30
C ALA A 80 20.91 -10.98 22.05
N GLU A 81 21.20 -10.34 20.91
CA GLU A 81 20.51 -10.56 19.63
C GLU A 81 20.94 -11.88 18.96
N GLN A 82 22.24 -12.16 18.94
CA GLN A 82 22.81 -13.34 18.25
C GLN A 82 22.81 -14.59 19.13
N GLY A 83 22.65 -14.45 20.46
CA GLY A 83 22.57 -15.56 21.39
C GLY A 83 23.79 -16.49 21.31
N ASP A 84 23.55 -17.79 21.16
CA ASP A 84 24.60 -18.81 21.10
C ASP A 84 25.51 -18.70 19.86
N ASP A 85 25.12 -17.92 18.84
CA ASP A 85 25.86 -17.74 17.59
C ASP A 85 26.79 -16.50 17.61
N PHE A 86 26.85 -15.74 18.72
CA PHE A 86 27.69 -14.54 18.84
C PHE A 86 29.20 -14.88 18.85
N ASP A 87 29.96 -14.35 17.88
CA ASP A 87 31.42 -14.43 17.82
C ASP A 87 32.07 -13.13 18.30
N GLU A 88 32.55 -13.14 19.55
CA GLU A 88 33.21 -12.00 20.19
C GLU A 88 34.46 -11.52 19.44
N GLU A 89 35.29 -12.44 18.91
CA GLU A 89 36.54 -12.07 18.24
C GLU A 89 36.27 -11.43 16.88
N ALA A 90 35.27 -11.94 16.15
CA ALA A 90 34.83 -11.35 14.89
C ALA A 90 34.20 -9.96 15.10
N TRP A 91 33.30 -9.83 16.08
CA TRP A 91 32.66 -8.55 16.40
C TRP A 91 33.69 -7.49 16.82
N GLU A 92 34.63 -7.82 17.69
CA GLU A 92 35.69 -6.89 18.12
C GLU A 92 36.60 -6.45 16.97
N ALA A 93 36.81 -7.31 15.96
CA ALA A 93 37.63 -7.01 14.80
C ALA A 93 36.92 -6.10 13.78
N GLU A 94 35.59 -6.17 13.72
CA GLU A 94 34.76 -5.43 12.76
C GLU A 94 34.15 -4.15 13.34
N PHE A 95 34.05 -4.04 14.67
CA PHE A 95 33.45 -2.90 15.36
C PHE A 95 34.14 -1.56 15.04
N LYS A 96 33.34 -0.57 14.64
CA LYS A 96 33.78 0.81 14.43
C LYS A 96 33.12 1.73 15.44
N TYR A 97 33.88 2.65 16.03
CA TYR A 97 33.31 3.65 16.94
C TYR A 97 32.31 4.57 16.24
N GLN A 98 32.41 4.70 14.92
CA GLN A 98 31.47 5.43 14.07
C GLN A 98 30.06 4.83 14.07
N ASP A 99 29.90 3.57 14.49
CA ASP A 99 28.59 2.91 14.60
C ASP A 99 27.87 3.28 15.92
N LEU A 100 28.51 4.07 16.80
CA LEU A 100 27.92 4.61 18.03
C LEU A 100 27.34 6.02 17.79
N ASP A 101 26.40 6.43 18.65
CA ASP A 101 25.97 7.83 18.73
C ASP A 101 27.04 8.72 19.38
N LEU A 102 28.05 9.06 18.57
CA LEU A 102 29.19 9.83 19.00
C LEU A 102 28.82 11.26 19.45
N TYR A 103 27.72 11.85 18.97
CA TYR A 103 27.28 13.16 19.43
C TYR A 103 26.76 13.11 20.86
N SER A 104 26.00 12.07 21.22
CA SER A 104 25.56 11.87 22.61
C SER A 104 26.71 11.53 23.55
N ILE A 105 27.74 10.82 23.07
CA ILE A 105 28.88 10.38 23.88
C ILE A 105 29.91 11.51 24.07
N LEU A 106 30.28 12.19 22.98
CA LEU A 106 31.41 13.12 22.93
C LEU A 106 31.01 14.59 22.82
N GLY A 107 29.74 14.88 22.49
CA GLY A 107 29.27 16.22 22.21
C GLY A 107 29.67 16.73 20.81
N LEU A 108 29.21 17.93 20.47
CA LEU A 108 29.52 18.60 19.21
C LEU A 108 30.84 19.36 19.33
N THR A 109 31.69 19.24 18.31
CA THR A 109 32.83 20.12 18.07
C THR A 109 32.39 21.57 17.80
N LEU A 110 33.30 22.54 17.88
CA LEU A 110 32.97 23.94 17.62
C LEU A 110 32.44 24.16 16.19
N GLU A 111 33.03 23.50 15.21
CA GLU A 111 32.57 23.55 13.82
C GLU A 111 31.18 22.90 13.63
N GLU A 112 30.94 21.77 14.29
CA GLU A 112 29.62 21.12 14.27
C GLU A 112 28.55 21.98 14.97
N GLN A 113 28.90 22.76 16.00
CA GLN A 113 27.99 23.72 16.62
C GLN A 113 27.61 24.86 15.66
N GLU A 114 28.56 25.36 14.86
CA GLU A 114 28.29 26.37 13.83
C GLU A 114 27.39 25.81 12.72
N ARG A 115 27.67 24.59 12.24
CA ARG A 115 26.82 23.90 11.26
C ARG A 115 25.42 23.61 11.80
N GLN A 116 25.30 23.21 13.08
CA GLN A 116 24.02 23.00 13.74
C GLN A 116 23.19 24.29 13.77
N ALA A 117 23.83 25.44 14.02
CA ALA A 117 23.13 26.72 14.00
C ALA A 117 22.52 27.03 12.62
N ILE A 118 23.25 26.76 11.53
CA ILE A 118 22.76 26.94 10.16
C ILE A 118 21.61 25.97 9.86
N ALA A 119 21.79 24.68 10.15
CA ALA A 119 20.75 23.67 9.94
C ALA A 119 19.47 23.99 10.71
N LYS A 120 19.60 24.55 11.92
CA LYS A 120 18.47 25.02 12.72
C LYS A 120 17.72 26.19 12.08
N GLU A 121 18.43 27.14 11.47
CA GLU A 121 17.80 28.24 10.73
C GLU A 121 17.02 27.72 9.51
N GLU A 122 17.59 26.76 8.77
CA GLU A 122 16.94 26.12 7.62
C GLU A 122 15.69 25.33 8.03
N ALA A 123 15.80 24.50 9.07
CA ALA A 123 14.69 23.72 9.60
C ALA A 123 13.53 24.63 10.08
N ARG A 124 13.88 25.79 10.64
CA ARG A 124 12.90 26.80 11.08
C ARG A 124 12.16 27.41 9.89
N ALA A 125 12.89 27.80 8.85
CA ALA A 125 12.29 28.32 7.63
C ALA A 125 11.35 27.30 6.99
N PHE A 126 11.75 26.01 6.99
CA PHE A 126 10.91 24.92 6.49
C PHE A 126 9.58 24.79 7.25
N LYS A 127 9.60 24.75 8.60
CA LYS A 127 8.34 24.65 9.37
C LYS A 127 7.46 25.90 9.25
N ILE A 128 8.04 27.08 9.04
CA ILE A 128 7.29 28.31 8.74
C ILE A 128 6.61 28.22 7.36
N ASP A 129 7.30 27.71 6.35
CA ASP A 129 6.72 27.51 5.01
C ASP A 129 5.52 26.53 5.04
N GLN A 130 5.59 25.54 5.96
CA GLN A 130 4.47 24.64 6.26
C GLN A 130 3.36 25.26 7.14
N GLY A 131 3.42 26.56 7.45
CA GLY A 131 2.41 27.28 8.24
C GLY A 131 2.38 26.91 9.73
N GLN A 132 3.40 26.22 10.24
CA GLN A 132 3.40 25.76 11.64
C GLN A 132 3.54 26.94 12.62
N ASP A 133 4.15 28.04 12.22
CA ASP A 133 4.20 29.27 13.02
C ASP A 133 2.81 29.86 13.26
N VAL A 134 1.90 29.75 12.29
CA VAL A 134 0.50 30.17 12.45
C VAL A 134 -0.25 29.24 13.41
N ILE A 135 -0.03 27.93 13.30
CA ILE A 135 -0.70 26.91 14.13
C ILE A 135 -0.28 27.01 15.60
N TYR A 136 1.03 27.08 15.86
CA TYR A 136 1.56 27.13 17.22
C TYR A 136 1.53 28.55 17.81
N GLY A 137 1.45 29.59 16.97
CA GLY A 137 1.36 30.99 17.42
C GLY A 137 2.51 31.37 18.36
N ASP A 138 2.17 31.93 19.53
CA ASP A 138 3.15 32.33 20.54
C ASP A 138 4.00 31.16 21.09
N GLU A 139 3.52 29.91 20.96
CA GLU A 139 4.22 28.70 21.40
C GLU A 139 5.15 28.12 20.32
N PHE A 140 5.17 28.67 19.10
CA PHE A 140 5.98 28.17 18.00
C PHE A 140 7.46 28.07 18.36
N ASP A 141 8.02 29.10 19.00
CA ASP A 141 9.43 29.13 19.38
C ASP A 141 9.76 27.99 20.36
N ALA A 142 8.94 27.81 21.39
CA ALA A 142 9.16 26.77 22.40
C ALA A 142 9.00 25.36 21.80
N TRP A 143 7.98 25.17 20.96
CA TRP A 143 7.76 23.92 20.24
C TRP A 143 8.90 23.61 19.27
N PHE A 144 9.31 24.57 18.44
CA PHE A 144 10.36 24.39 17.45
C PHE A 144 11.69 23.99 18.09
N GLU A 145 12.05 24.62 19.22
CA GLU A 145 13.24 24.28 19.98
C GLU A 145 13.19 22.83 20.49
N ALA A 146 12.04 22.39 21.00
CA ALA A 146 11.84 21.02 21.46
C ALA A 146 11.86 20.01 20.31
N TRP A 147 11.20 20.34 19.19
CA TRP A 147 11.17 19.53 17.98
C TRP A 147 12.57 19.36 17.39
N PHE A 148 13.31 20.45 17.16
CA PHE A 148 14.66 20.39 16.59
C PHE A 148 15.64 19.64 17.51
N ALA A 149 15.51 19.80 18.83
CA ALA A 149 16.35 19.08 19.80
C ALA A 149 16.09 17.56 19.83
N ALA A 150 14.92 17.11 19.37
CA ALA A 150 14.59 15.69 19.27
C ALA A 150 15.22 15.02 18.04
N ILE A 151 15.65 15.79 17.04
CA ILE A 151 16.27 15.26 15.81
C ILE A 151 17.72 14.88 16.13
N PRO A 152 18.13 13.61 15.92
CA PRO A 152 19.51 13.18 16.11
C PRO A 152 20.47 14.03 15.27
N PRO A 153 21.55 14.61 15.85
CA PRO A 153 22.48 15.46 15.10
C PRO A 153 23.11 14.76 13.89
N ALA A 154 23.28 13.43 13.95
CA ALA A 154 23.79 12.63 12.84
C ALA A 154 22.94 12.77 11.57
N ASN A 155 21.64 13.02 11.69
CA ASN A 155 20.73 13.11 10.54
C ASN A 155 20.99 14.33 9.66
N TYR A 156 21.47 15.44 10.24
CA TYR A 156 21.70 16.69 9.51
C TYR A 156 23.16 17.18 9.54
N LEU A 157 24.00 16.67 10.45
CA LEU A 157 25.43 16.98 10.49
C LEU A 157 26.31 15.89 9.84
N GLY A 158 25.78 14.67 9.68
CA GLY A 158 26.56 13.49 9.33
C GLY A 158 27.34 12.94 10.53
N PRO A 159 28.27 11.99 10.35
CA PRO A 159 29.04 11.39 11.45
C PRO A 159 29.88 12.42 12.20
N SER A 160 30.04 12.21 13.53
CA SER A 160 30.85 13.12 14.35
C SER A 160 32.33 13.06 13.98
N GLN A 161 32.95 14.24 13.89
CA GLN A 161 34.37 14.43 13.58
C GLN A 161 35.27 14.39 14.82
N ARG A 162 34.72 14.26 16.03
CA ARG A 162 35.46 14.46 17.29
C ARG A 162 36.62 13.47 17.49
N ILE A 163 36.39 12.17 17.23
CA ILE A 163 37.43 11.13 17.36
C ILE A 163 38.59 11.42 16.39
N GLU A 164 38.24 11.85 15.19
CA GLU A 164 39.14 12.00 14.05
C GLU A 164 40.04 13.23 14.23
N ARG A 165 39.46 14.32 14.75
CA ARG A 165 40.21 15.54 15.11
C ARG A 165 41.14 15.35 16.30
N ALA A 166 40.84 14.42 17.22
CA ALA A 166 41.65 14.16 18.41
C ALA A 166 43.05 13.58 18.14
N VAL A 167 43.32 13.13 16.91
CA VAL A 167 44.55 12.38 16.55
C VAL A 167 45.80 13.26 16.57
N ASN A 168 45.67 14.58 16.41
CA ASN A 168 46.80 15.50 16.24
C ASN A 168 47.55 15.89 17.52
N ALA A 169 47.11 15.41 18.69
CA ALA A 169 47.77 15.64 19.98
C ALA A 169 48.13 17.12 20.28
N THR A 170 47.24 18.04 19.88
CA THR A 170 47.42 19.47 20.10
C THR A 170 47.15 19.87 21.56
N THR A 171 47.67 21.02 21.99
CA THR A 171 47.49 21.55 23.35
C THR A 171 46.89 22.96 23.30
N PRO A 172 46.33 23.49 24.40
CA PRO A 172 45.77 24.85 24.42
C PRO A 172 46.74 25.96 24.03
N GLU A 173 48.04 25.74 24.18
CA GLU A 173 49.06 26.70 23.75
C GLU A 173 49.20 26.79 22.22
N MET A 174 48.64 25.82 21.49
CA MET A 174 48.63 25.76 20.03
C MET A 174 47.33 26.31 19.43
N ASP A 175 46.38 26.77 20.25
CA ASP A 175 45.12 27.32 19.75
C ASP A 175 45.37 28.51 18.81
N GLY A 176 44.78 28.44 17.61
CA GLY A 176 44.98 29.46 16.57
C GLY A 176 46.19 29.21 15.66
N ASP A 177 47.03 28.21 15.94
CA ASP A 177 48.13 27.81 15.06
C ASP A 177 47.63 26.91 13.92
N GLU A 178 48.29 27.00 12.76
CA GLU A 178 48.06 26.08 11.65
C GLU A 178 48.62 24.69 11.99
N ILE A 179 47.76 23.67 11.90
CA ILE A 179 48.11 22.26 12.06
C ILE A 179 47.81 21.49 10.79
N CYS A 180 48.54 20.40 10.59
CA CYS A 180 48.25 19.44 9.54
C CYS A 180 47.26 18.42 10.04
N TYR A 181 46.04 18.47 9.52
CA TYR A 181 44.98 17.53 9.80
C TYR A 181 44.80 16.63 8.59
N THR A 182 44.89 15.32 8.79
CA THR A 182 44.44 14.37 7.76
C THR A 182 42.99 14.04 8.09
N PRO A 183 42.00 14.66 7.43
CA PRO A 183 40.63 14.19 7.54
C PRO A 183 40.61 12.72 7.16
N PRO A 184 39.89 11.88 7.91
CA PRO A 184 39.63 10.53 7.45
C PRO A 184 38.86 10.62 6.15
N LEU A 185 39.33 9.81 5.24
CA LEU A 185 39.08 9.91 3.83
C LEU A 185 37.77 9.17 3.56
N SER A 186 36.67 9.90 3.51
CA SER A 186 35.41 9.42 2.95
C SER A 186 34.91 10.48 1.97
N CYS A 187 35.36 10.38 0.73
CA CYS A 187 34.57 10.98 -0.34
C CYS A 187 33.30 10.13 -0.47
N PRO A 188 32.10 10.73 -0.42
CA PRO A 188 30.87 9.97 -0.58
C PRO A 188 30.89 9.27 -1.94
N ASN A 189 30.40 8.03 -1.98
CA ASN A 189 30.36 7.17 -3.15
C ASN A 189 31.77 6.81 -3.69
N TYR A 190 31.92 6.75 -5.02
CA TYR A 190 33.14 6.40 -5.75
C TYR A 190 34.01 7.63 -6.11
N LYS A 191 33.69 8.80 -5.54
CA LYS A 191 34.42 10.05 -5.79
C LYS A 191 35.84 9.95 -5.21
N VAL A 192 36.79 10.64 -5.85
CA VAL A 192 38.20 10.66 -5.45
C VAL A 192 38.61 12.06 -5.04
N ILE A 193 39.71 12.16 -4.29
CA ILE A 193 40.25 13.44 -3.87
C ILE A 193 40.72 14.24 -5.08
N ASP A 194 40.41 15.53 -5.09
CA ASP A 194 40.97 16.46 -6.06
C ASP A 194 42.46 16.72 -5.76
N GLU A 195 43.34 16.10 -6.56
CA GLU A 195 44.79 16.29 -6.45
C GLU A 195 45.24 17.74 -6.77
N SER A 196 44.36 18.57 -7.37
CA SER A 196 44.64 19.98 -7.65
C SER A 196 44.38 20.91 -6.47
N GLY A 197 43.67 20.45 -5.43
CA GLY A 197 43.37 21.19 -4.21
C GLY A 197 42.33 22.31 -4.37
N THR A 198 41.48 22.24 -5.39
CA THR A 198 40.41 23.23 -5.65
C THR A 198 39.06 22.80 -5.08
N TYR A 199 38.79 21.49 -5.03
CA TYR A 199 37.55 20.89 -4.54
C TYR A 199 37.82 19.82 -3.47
N GLU A 200 36.82 19.48 -2.66
CA GLU A 200 36.98 18.45 -1.61
C GLU A 200 36.91 17.02 -2.19
N CYS A 201 35.97 16.75 -3.10
CA CYS A 201 35.82 15.46 -3.79
C CYS A 201 35.39 15.66 -5.25
N ILE A 202 36.03 14.96 -6.18
CA ILE A 202 35.74 14.99 -7.63
C ILE A 202 35.33 13.61 -8.13
N VAL A 203 34.62 13.56 -9.25
CA VAL A 203 34.37 12.28 -9.92
C VAL A 203 35.71 11.81 -10.55
N PRO A 204 36.10 10.54 -10.46
CA PRO A 204 37.32 10.08 -11.14
C PRO A 204 37.12 10.02 -12.66
N GLU A 205 38.14 10.41 -13.45
CA GLU A 205 38.09 10.33 -14.93
C GLU A 205 38.04 8.90 -15.46
N GLN A 206 38.54 7.94 -14.68
CA GLN A 206 38.50 6.52 -15.01
C GLN A 206 37.81 5.75 -13.89
N ASN A 207 36.99 4.77 -14.28
CA ASN A 207 36.30 3.93 -13.33
C ASN A 207 37.29 3.19 -12.37
N PRO A 208 37.14 3.38 -11.04
CA PRO A 208 37.97 2.70 -10.05
C PRO A 208 37.60 1.22 -9.82
N ILE A 209 36.41 0.77 -10.25
CA ILE A 209 35.88 -0.58 -10.01
C ILE A 209 36.36 -1.56 -11.10
N LEU A 210 36.83 -2.75 -10.68
CA LEU A 210 37.23 -3.83 -11.60
C LEU A 210 36.12 -4.87 -11.79
N GLY A 211 35.98 -5.35 -13.02
CA GLY A 211 35.16 -6.55 -13.33
C GLY A 211 33.67 -6.27 -13.55
N VAL A 212 33.31 -5.01 -13.76
CA VAL A 212 31.94 -4.61 -14.11
C VAL A 212 31.64 -4.95 -15.57
N PRO A 213 30.46 -5.51 -15.90
CA PRO A 213 30.09 -5.80 -17.28
C PRO A 213 29.91 -4.50 -18.08
N ASP A 214 30.42 -4.50 -19.32
CA ASP A 214 30.17 -3.41 -20.28
C ASP A 214 28.68 -3.36 -20.67
N PRO A 215 28.14 -2.19 -21.04
CA PRO A 215 26.81 -2.11 -21.59
C PRO A 215 26.82 -2.74 -22.99
N GLU A 216 25.72 -3.37 -23.36
CA GLU A 216 25.53 -3.95 -24.68
C GLU A 216 25.49 -2.86 -25.77
N VAL A 217 25.10 -1.64 -25.38
CA VAL A 217 25.05 -0.46 -26.24
C VAL A 217 26.01 0.63 -25.75
N THR A 218 26.68 1.31 -26.68
CA THR A 218 27.60 2.40 -26.39
C THR A 218 27.28 3.64 -27.23
N ALA A 219 27.58 4.82 -26.71
CA ALA A 219 27.35 6.09 -27.41
C ALA A 219 28.21 6.20 -28.68
N GLY A 220 27.57 6.56 -29.80
CA GLY A 220 28.25 6.90 -31.05
C GLY A 220 28.84 8.32 -31.07
N PRO A 221 29.47 8.72 -32.19
CA PRO A 221 29.89 10.10 -32.39
C PRO A 221 28.70 11.06 -32.28
N ASN A 222 28.86 12.13 -31.48
CA ASN A 222 27.80 13.08 -31.18
C ASN A 222 26.53 12.44 -30.60
N GLU A 223 26.68 11.34 -29.86
CA GLU A 223 25.59 10.74 -29.09
C GLU A 223 25.95 10.71 -27.61
N ALA A 224 24.93 10.64 -26.77
CA ALA A 224 25.00 10.19 -25.37
C ALA A 224 23.92 9.15 -25.13
N ILE A 225 24.09 8.31 -24.11
CA ILE A 225 23.09 7.31 -23.73
C ILE A 225 22.70 7.51 -22.27
N ALA A 226 21.40 7.60 -22.03
CA ALA A 226 20.81 7.55 -20.71
C ALA A 226 20.22 6.16 -20.47
N PHE A 227 20.60 5.52 -19.38
CA PHE A 227 20.12 4.24 -18.91
C PHE A 227 19.28 4.43 -17.65
N TYR A 228 18.18 3.70 -17.54
CA TYR A 228 17.31 3.63 -16.37
C TYR A 228 17.02 2.17 -16.05
N ARG A 229 17.28 1.77 -14.81
CA ARG A 229 17.01 0.43 -14.33
C ARG A 229 16.01 0.46 -13.18
N HIS A 230 14.84 -0.10 -13.45
CA HIS A 230 13.80 -0.33 -12.46
C HIS A 230 14.22 -1.39 -11.41
N GLU A 231 13.77 -1.23 -10.16
CA GLU A 231 14.06 -2.14 -9.03
C GLU A 231 13.76 -3.62 -9.36
N ASP A 232 12.57 -3.89 -9.91
CA ASP A 232 12.12 -5.23 -10.31
C ASP A 232 12.78 -5.83 -11.57
N HIS A 233 13.86 -5.25 -12.11
CA HIS A 233 14.50 -5.78 -13.31
C HIS A 233 15.09 -7.18 -13.08
N VAL A 234 14.64 -8.17 -13.86
CA VAL A 234 15.11 -9.56 -13.79
C VAL A 234 16.23 -9.81 -14.81
N ASP A 235 17.43 -10.15 -14.34
CA ASP A 235 18.58 -10.47 -15.19
C ASP A 235 18.30 -11.65 -16.13
N GLY A 236 18.42 -11.42 -17.45
CA GLY A 236 18.14 -12.43 -18.46
C GLY A 236 16.66 -12.81 -18.60
N GLY A 237 15.75 -12.07 -17.97
CA GLY A 237 14.29 -12.18 -18.09
C GLY A 237 13.70 -11.27 -19.17
N ASP A 238 12.38 -11.34 -19.35
CA ASP A 238 11.63 -10.38 -20.16
C ASP A 238 11.15 -9.22 -19.28
N ASN A 239 11.77 -8.05 -19.46
CA ASN A 239 11.47 -6.83 -18.72
C ASN A 239 10.65 -5.82 -19.54
N THR A 240 10.03 -6.23 -20.66
CA THR A 240 9.37 -5.31 -21.60
C THR A 240 8.23 -4.53 -20.94
N ALA A 241 7.36 -5.22 -20.18
CA ALA A 241 6.24 -4.60 -19.48
C ALA A 241 6.71 -3.61 -18.40
N LEU A 242 7.87 -3.86 -17.78
CA LEU A 242 8.42 -3.03 -16.71
C LEU A 242 8.78 -1.62 -17.19
N TYR A 243 9.14 -1.48 -18.47
CA TYR A 243 9.59 -0.21 -19.06
C TYR A 243 8.61 0.35 -20.09
N GLU A 244 7.40 -0.22 -20.22
CA GLU A 244 6.48 0.15 -21.30
C GLU A 244 6.04 1.62 -21.25
N ASN A 245 5.88 2.15 -20.03
CA ASN A 245 5.46 3.53 -19.75
C ASN A 245 6.64 4.49 -19.57
N MET A 246 7.88 4.00 -19.68
CA MET A 246 9.06 4.80 -19.38
C MET A 246 9.48 5.64 -20.58
N VAL A 247 9.66 6.94 -20.34
CA VAL A 247 10.10 7.93 -21.33
C VAL A 247 11.13 8.90 -20.74
N VAL A 248 11.90 9.54 -21.60
CA VAL A 248 12.82 10.63 -21.21
C VAL A 248 12.38 11.97 -21.80
N HIS A 249 12.23 12.97 -20.93
CA HIS A 249 12.04 14.35 -21.33
C HIS A 249 13.38 15.08 -21.38
N THR A 250 13.71 15.72 -22.49
CA THR A 250 15.01 16.35 -22.76
C THR A 250 14.85 17.73 -23.40
N TRP A 251 15.66 18.70 -22.98
CA TRP A 251 15.57 20.09 -23.46
C TRP A 251 16.91 20.84 -23.39
N ASN A 252 16.99 21.95 -24.12
CA ASN A 252 18.09 22.91 -24.05
C ASN A 252 17.64 24.20 -23.34
N ASN A 253 18.56 24.86 -22.64
CA ASN A 253 18.39 26.19 -22.05
C ASN A 253 19.70 27.00 -22.12
N ASP A 254 19.68 28.25 -21.65
CA ASP A 254 20.81 29.18 -21.73
C ASP A 254 22.08 28.66 -21.01
N ASP A 255 21.90 27.88 -19.95
CA ASP A 255 23.00 27.33 -19.14
C ASP A 255 23.50 25.96 -19.64
N CYS A 256 22.65 25.25 -20.38
CA CYS A 256 22.91 23.88 -20.81
C CYS A 256 22.25 23.58 -22.17
N THR A 257 23.04 23.74 -23.25
CA THR A 257 22.61 23.48 -24.63
C THR A 257 23.43 22.34 -25.22
N ALA A 258 22.81 21.17 -25.41
CA ALA A 258 23.49 19.95 -25.84
C ALA A 258 22.77 19.13 -26.91
N TYR A 259 21.44 19.17 -26.98
CA TYR A 259 20.67 18.31 -27.89
C TYR A 259 20.41 18.94 -29.25
N GLN A 260 20.37 18.11 -30.29
CA GLN A 260 19.77 18.47 -31.58
C GLN A 260 18.23 18.53 -31.46
N ASP A 261 17.57 19.18 -32.42
CA ASP A 261 16.10 19.35 -32.40
C ASP A 261 15.34 18.02 -32.34
N ASP A 262 15.88 16.94 -32.93
CA ASP A 262 15.29 15.59 -32.92
C ASP A 262 15.49 14.85 -31.58
N SER A 263 16.34 15.39 -30.70
CA SER A 263 16.57 14.95 -29.33
C SER A 263 15.98 15.85 -28.26
N ILE A 264 15.14 16.82 -28.64
CA ILE A 264 14.29 17.59 -27.73
C ILE A 264 12.91 16.93 -27.65
N ALA A 265 12.40 16.74 -26.44
CA ALA A 265 11.15 16.03 -26.20
C ALA A 265 10.06 16.96 -25.65
N SER A 266 8.79 16.57 -25.83
CA SER A 266 7.66 17.14 -25.09
C SER A 266 7.53 16.46 -23.73
N TRP A 267 6.84 17.10 -22.79
CA TRP A 267 6.57 16.48 -21.49
C TRP A 267 5.77 15.19 -21.66
N GLY A 268 6.18 14.11 -20.97
CA GLY A 268 5.50 12.81 -21.03
C GLY A 268 5.71 12.02 -22.33
N SER A 269 6.66 12.40 -23.19
CA SER A 269 7.00 11.61 -24.39
C SER A 269 8.50 11.57 -24.63
N ASN A 270 8.97 10.56 -25.36
CA ASN A 270 10.34 10.57 -25.90
C ASN A 270 10.46 11.60 -27.03
N SER A 271 11.67 12.09 -27.28
CA SER A 271 12.00 12.78 -28.53
C SER A 271 11.90 11.80 -29.72
N THR A 272 11.85 12.32 -30.95
CA THR A 272 11.83 11.47 -32.15
C THR A 272 13.04 10.54 -32.20
N TYR A 273 14.24 11.09 -32.02
CA TYR A 273 15.48 10.31 -32.07
C TYR A 273 15.56 9.28 -30.92
N ALA A 274 15.20 9.67 -29.69
CA ALA A 274 15.19 8.77 -28.54
C ALA A 274 14.18 7.63 -28.70
N ASN A 275 13.00 7.92 -29.26
CA ASN A 275 11.97 6.90 -29.47
C ASN A 275 12.38 5.85 -30.51
N ASP A 276 13.09 6.27 -31.56
CA ASP A 276 13.59 5.37 -32.61
C ASP A 276 14.87 4.61 -32.18
N ASN A 277 15.54 5.07 -31.12
CA ASN A 277 16.83 4.55 -30.65
C ASN A 277 16.82 4.25 -29.14
N LYS A 278 15.84 3.44 -28.71
CA LYS A 278 15.72 2.91 -27.35
C LYS A 278 15.72 1.39 -27.32
N GLY A 279 15.96 0.80 -26.16
CA GLY A 279 15.90 -0.64 -25.95
C GLY A 279 16.16 -1.02 -24.49
N ILE A 280 16.28 -2.32 -24.22
CA ILE A 280 16.63 -2.84 -22.89
C ILE A 280 18.02 -3.45 -22.99
N ASP A 281 18.93 -2.96 -22.15
CA ASP A 281 20.24 -3.50 -21.89
C ASP A 281 20.13 -4.48 -20.71
N GLY A 282 20.67 -5.70 -20.84
CA GLY A 282 20.59 -6.71 -19.79
C GLY A 282 21.33 -6.33 -18.50
N ASN A 283 22.35 -5.47 -18.59
CA ASN A 283 23.14 -5.02 -17.45
C ASN A 283 22.64 -3.69 -16.87
N TYR A 284 22.11 -2.80 -17.71
CA TYR A 284 21.81 -1.41 -17.33
C TYR A 284 20.36 -0.96 -17.53
N GLY A 285 19.45 -1.88 -17.84
CA GLY A 285 18.02 -1.58 -17.94
C GLY A 285 17.66 -0.85 -19.24
N HIS A 286 16.55 -0.10 -19.22
CA HIS A 286 16.09 0.61 -20.41
C HIS A 286 17.04 1.75 -20.79
N TYR A 287 17.33 1.91 -22.08
CA TYR A 287 18.22 2.95 -22.56
C TYR A 287 17.57 3.82 -23.63
N TRP A 288 18.00 5.08 -23.71
CA TRP A 288 17.69 6.00 -24.79
C TRP A 288 18.96 6.61 -25.33
N LYS A 289 19.15 6.56 -26.65
CA LYS A 289 20.19 7.33 -27.32
C LYS A 289 19.72 8.76 -27.57
N LEU A 290 20.62 9.70 -27.34
CA LEU A 290 20.38 11.13 -27.46
C LEU A 290 21.39 11.74 -28.42
N HIS A 291 20.90 12.45 -29.43
CA HIS A 291 21.68 13.10 -30.46
C HIS A 291 22.13 14.49 -29.99
N LEU A 292 23.44 14.69 -29.98
CA LEU A 292 24.11 15.88 -29.48
C LEU A 292 24.50 16.84 -30.60
N LEU A 293 24.58 18.13 -30.27
CA LEU A 293 25.21 19.15 -31.11
C LEU A 293 26.71 18.85 -31.28
N GLU A 294 27.28 19.27 -32.42
CA GLU A 294 28.73 19.17 -32.67
C GLU A 294 29.53 19.98 -31.63
N ASP A 295 29.00 21.14 -31.23
CA ASP A 295 29.52 22.01 -30.18
C ASP A 295 28.60 21.99 -28.94
N ALA A 296 28.28 20.78 -28.43
CA ALA A 296 27.46 20.63 -27.23
C ALA A 296 28.15 21.21 -25.97
N SER A 297 27.34 21.68 -25.03
CA SER A 297 27.76 22.02 -23.67
C SER A 297 28.26 20.76 -22.93
N ASN A 298 28.93 20.92 -21.79
CA ASN A 298 29.44 19.78 -21.01
C ASN A 298 28.34 19.05 -20.20
N CYS A 299 27.10 19.51 -20.28
CA CYS A 299 25.93 19.02 -19.56
C CYS A 299 24.80 18.75 -20.56
N ALA A 300 23.80 17.96 -20.18
CA ALA A 300 22.57 17.82 -20.95
C ALA A 300 21.36 17.61 -20.03
N ASN A 301 20.27 18.36 -20.20
CA ASN A 301 19.12 18.32 -19.27
C ASN A 301 18.18 17.15 -19.56
N ILE A 302 17.74 16.43 -18.53
CA ILE A 302 16.94 15.24 -18.70
C ILE A 302 16.06 14.95 -17.48
N ILE A 303 14.89 14.35 -17.72
CA ILE A 303 13.99 13.82 -16.70
C ILE A 303 13.56 12.42 -17.15
N PHE A 304 13.67 11.44 -16.25
CA PHE A 304 13.03 10.15 -16.43
C PHE A 304 11.58 10.26 -15.96
N ASN A 305 10.63 9.81 -16.78
CA ASN A 305 9.21 9.90 -16.48
C ASN A 305 8.53 8.58 -16.83
N ASP A 306 7.80 8.05 -15.86
CA ASP A 306 6.81 7.02 -16.08
C ASP A 306 5.48 7.71 -16.39
N THR A 307 4.91 7.45 -17.57
CA THR A 307 3.64 8.10 -17.96
C THR A 307 2.45 7.71 -17.08
N ALA A 308 2.56 6.65 -16.28
CA ALA A 308 1.54 6.25 -15.31
C ALA A 308 1.76 6.88 -13.93
N THR A 309 3.02 6.97 -13.46
CA THR A 309 3.34 7.33 -12.06
C THR A 309 4.09 8.65 -11.87
N GLY A 310 4.54 9.30 -12.94
CA GLY A 310 5.17 10.63 -12.93
C GLY A 310 6.70 10.60 -13.03
N LYS A 311 7.35 11.66 -12.51
CA LYS A 311 8.83 11.78 -12.49
C LYS A 311 9.44 10.60 -11.72
N LYS A 312 10.52 10.06 -12.26
CA LYS A 312 11.35 9.03 -11.63
C LYS A 312 12.69 9.63 -11.24
N ILE A 313 13.35 9.01 -10.25
CA ILE A 313 14.68 9.39 -9.72
C ILE A 313 14.70 10.69 -8.90
N SER A 314 14.09 11.77 -9.38
CA SER A 314 13.99 13.03 -8.63
C SER A 314 12.82 13.89 -9.12
N ASP A 315 12.21 14.63 -8.20
CA ASP A 315 11.25 15.68 -8.52
C ASP A 315 11.91 16.93 -9.16
N SER A 316 13.21 17.11 -8.92
CA SER A 316 14.03 18.16 -9.51
C SER A 316 14.65 17.72 -10.84
N ASP A 317 14.99 18.69 -11.69
CA ASP A 317 15.53 18.45 -13.02
C ASP A 317 16.95 17.87 -12.94
N LEU A 318 17.22 16.80 -13.70
CA LEU A 318 18.53 16.14 -13.70
C LEU A 318 19.40 16.68 -14.82
N THR A 319 20.70 16.63 -14.57
CA THR A 319 21.73 16.96 -15.55
C THR A 319 22.57 15.72 -15.84
N MET A 320 22.71 15.40 -17.12
CA MET A 320 23.58 14.34 -17.62
C MET A 320 24.97 14.92 -17.92
N PRO A 321 26.04 14.44 -17.25
CA PRO A 321 27.41 14.81 -17.59
C PRO A 321 27.81 14.30 -18.99
N ILE A 322 28.36 15.16 -19.85
CA ILE A 322 28.85 14.79 -21.21
C ILE A 322 30.19 15.47 -21.58
N GLY A 323 30.87 16.04 -20.59
CA GLY A 323 32.08 16.82 -20.75
C GLY A 323 33.33 15.98 -21.08
N PRO A 324 34.39 16.62 -21.60
CA PRO A 324 35.63 15.96 -21.96
C PRO A 324 36.51 15.65 -20.74
N ALA A 325 37.60 14.92 -20.96
CA ALA A 325 38.68 14.77 -19.97
C ALA A 325 39.22 16.14 -19.53
N GLY A 326 39.54 16.27 -18.25
CA GLY A 326 39.94 17.51 -17.59
C GLY A 326 38.78 18.35 -17.01
N ASN A 327 37.51 17.99 -17.26
CA ASN A 327 36.36 18.63 -16.63
C ASN A 327 36.00 17.92 -15.32
N VAL A 328 36.47 18.42 -14.17
CA VAL A 328 36.36 17.75 -12.87
C VAL A 328 34.94 17.49 -12.32
N VAL A 329 33.90 18.10 -12.90
CA VAL A 329 32.49 17.95 -12.47
C VAL A 329 31.66 17.17 -13.48
N LEU A 330 31.79 17.56 -14.75
CA LEU A 330 30.90 17.09 -15.80
C LEU A 330 31.60 16.15 -16.80
N HIS A 331 32.83 15.70 -16.56
CA HIS A 331 33.46 14.75 -17.47
C HIS A 331 32.62 13.49 -17.56
N ASN A 332 32.37 13.00 -18.77
CA ASN A 332 31.82 11.66 -18.99
C ASN A 332 32.38 11.17 -20.32
N LEU A 333 33.46 10.39 -20.23
CA LEU A 333 34.30 10.09 -21.40
C LEU A 333 33.63 9.13 -22.38
N ASP A 334 32.78 8.24 -21.89
CA ASP A 334 32.01 7.29 -22.72
C ASP A 334 30.58 7.76 -23.01
N LYS A 335 30.16 8.87 -22.38
CA LYS A 335 28.83 9.50 -22.51
C LYS A 335 27.68 8.55 -22.20
N ASN A 336 27.94 7.52 -21.40
CA ASN A 336 26.93 6.61 -20.89
C ASN A 336 26.59 7.02 -19.45
N SER A 337 25.32 7.30 -19.20
CA SER A 337 24.84 7.75 -17.89
C SER A 337 23.73 6.84 -17.39
N PHE A 338 23.69 6.55 -16.10
CA PHE A 338 22.87 5.52 -15.50
C PHE A 338 22.06 6.03 -14.30
N ALA A 339 20.81 5.64 -14.22
CA ALA A 339 19.90 5.89 -13.10
C ALA A 339 19.16 4.60 -12.70
N HIS A 340 18.72 4.52 -11.44
CA HIS A 340 18.05 3.35 -10.89
C HIS A 340 17.10 3.77 -9.76
N ASP A 341 16.00 3.05 -9.56
CA ASP A 341 15.01 3.38 -8.51
C ASP A 341 15.61 3.32 -7.10
N ASP A 342 16.32 2.24 -6.77
CA ASP A 342 16.96 2.04 -5.46
C ASP A 342 18.19 2.91 -5.17
N PHE A 343 18.69 3.72 -6.12
CA PHE A 343 19.97 4.42 -5.95
C PHE A 343 19.90 5.90 -6.31
N PRO A 344 20.35 6.79 -5.41
CA PRO A 344 20.32 8.22 -5.68
C PRO A 344 21.31 8.61 -6.79
N VAL A 345 20.99 9.71 -7.47
CA VAL A 345 21.89 10.43 -8.38
C VAL A 345 22.95 11.21 -7.60
N ASN A 346 24.05 11.57 -8.26
CA ASN A 346 25.08 12.39 -7.62
C ASN A 346 24.54 13.80 -7.36
N VAL A 347 24.85 14.36 -6.19
CA VAL A 347 24.64 15.79 -5.91
C VAL A 347 26.00 16.48 -5.85
N LEU A 348 26.12 17.62 -6.52
CA LEU A 348 27.28 18.51 -6.40
C LEU A 348 26.83 19.96 -6.47
N ASP A 349 27.12 20.75 -5.43
CA ASP A 349 26.75 22.16 -5.33
C ASP A 349 25.27 22.44 -5.68
N GLY A 350 24.37 21.54 -5.26
CA GLY A 350 22.93 21.62 -5.52
C GLY A 350 22.48 21.13 -6.90
N MET A 351 23.41 20.73 -7.78
CA MET A 351 23.11 20.15 -9.09
C MET A 351 22.97 18.63 -8.98
N LEU A 352 21.87 18.08 -9.52
CA LEU A 352 21.61 16.64 -9.58
C LEU A 352 22.18 16.06 -10.87
N LEU A 353 23.19 15.20 -10.75
CA LEU A 353 23.94 14.60 -11.84
C LEU A 353 23.63 13.11 -11.98
N ILE A 354 23.19 12.69 -13.17
CA ILE A 354 23.05 11.27 -13.48
C ILE A 354 24.41 10.57 -13.32
N ASN A 355 24.40 9.35 -12.78
CA ASN A 355 25.61 8.59 -12.51
C ASN A 355 26.33 8.20 -13.80
N GLN A 356 27.67 8.14 -13.77
CA GLN A 356 28.49 7.71 -14.91
C GLN A 356 28.70 6.19 -14.88
N HIS A 357 28.87 5.58 -16.04
CA HIS A 357 29.14 4.15 -16.19
C HIS A 357 30.66 3.81 -16.06
N PRO A 358 31.11 2.59 -15.62
CA PRO A 358 30.36 1.50 -14.93
C PRO A 358 30.33 1.54 -13.38
N TYR A 359 29.12 1.60 -12.77
CA TYR A 359 28.76 1.31 -11.36
C TYR A 359 29.33 2.23 -10.25
N LEU A 360 28.66 2.55 -9.14
CA LEU A 360 27.26 2.73 -8.72
C LEU A 360 27.37 3.53 -7.40
N GLY A 361 26.53 4.54 -7.18
CA GLY A 361 26.54 5.35 -5.97
C GLY A 361 25.96 4.57 -4.79
N ALA A 362 26.85 4.05 -3.92
CA ALA A 362 26.72 3.98 -2.46
C ALA A 362 27.71 2.93 -1.93
N GLU A 363 28.90 3.37 -1.49
CA GLU A 363 29.48 2.74 -0.31
C GLU A 363 29.43 3.81 0.80
N ALA A 364 28.43 3.66 1.67
CA ALA A 364 28.47 3.97 3.09
C ALA A 364 29.36 5.16 3.54
N SER A 365 28.90 6.40 3.36
CA SER A 365 29.33 7.50 4.25
C SER A 365 28.27 7.78 5.31
N SER A 366 27.92 6.74 6.07
CA SER A 366 27.28 6.74 7.43
C SER A 366 26.39 5.51 7.65
N GLY A 367 25.91 4.84 6.59
CA GLY A 367 24.93 3.76 6.74
C GLY A 367 23.53 4.23 7.13
N ILE A 368 23.25 5.54 7.09
CA ILE A 368 21.96 6.14 7.44
C ILE A 368 21.49 7.00 6.25
N LYS A 369 20.30 6.72 5.71
CA LYS A 369 19.65 7.60 4.73
C LYS A 369 19.31 8.94 5.41
N ALA A 370 19.89 10.03 4.92
CA ALA A 370 19.58 11.36 5.43
C ALA A 370 18.20 11.79 4.88
N CYS A 371 17.18 11.72 5.74
CA CYS A 371 15.83 12.19 5.42
C CYS A 371 15.71 13.71 5.62
N GLY A 372 14.94 14.38 4.76
CA GLY A 372 14.68 15.82 4.86
C GLY A 372 13.92 16.22 6.13
N TRP A 373 13.75 17.52 6.36
CA TRP A 373 13.05 18.02 7.54
C TRP A 373 11.60 17.49 7.61
N GLY A 374 11.19 17.02 8.79
CA GLY A 374 9.85 16.46 8.99
C GLY A 374 9.69 15.00 8.54
N LEU A 375 10.80 14.31 8.25
CA LEU A 375 10.85 12.91 7.86
C LEU A 375 11.76 12.14 8.81
N THR A 376 11.43 10.87 9.05
CA THR A 376 12.27 9.88 9.73
C THR A 376 12.59 8.75 8.76
N ALA A 377 13.78 8.15 8.89
CA ALA A 377 14.05 6.90 8.22
C ALA A 377 13.12 5.81 8.80
N ASP A 378 12.69 4.87 7.96
CA ASP A 378 12.02 3.65 8.41
C ASP A 378 13.03 2.68 9.06
N ASP A 379 12.53 1.59 9.65
CA ASP A 379 13.37 0.61 10.37
C ASP A 379 14.42 -0.06 9.46
N SER A 380 14.19 -0.10 8.14
CA SER A 380 15.15 -0.60 7.15
C SER A 380 16.22 0.43 6.78
N GLY A 381 15.96 1.73 7.01
CA GLY A 381 16.79 2.84 6.57
C GLY A 381 16.65 3.17 5.08
N GLU A 382 15.70 2.56 4.36
CA GLU A 382 15.53 2.69 2.91
C GLU A 382 14.48 3.73 2.53
N LEU A 383 13.48 3.98 3.38
CA LEU A 383 12.39 4.93 3.13
C LEU A 383 12.47 6.12 4.09
N CYS A 384 12.03 7.28 3.61
CA CYS A 384 11.83 8.45 4.47
C CYS A 384 10.33 8.61 4.68
N LEU A 385 9.87 8.45 5.91
CA LEU A 385 8.45 8.53 6.27
C LEU A 385 8.19 9.82 7.04
N GLY A 386 7.02 10.42 6.87
CA GLY A 386 6.64 11.56 7.72
C GLY A 386 6.74 11.21 9.20
N GLU A 387 7.43 12.06 9.96
CA GLU A 387 7.69 11.84 11.38
C GLU A 387 6.39 11.77 12.20
N GLU A 388 6.39 11.06 13.32
CA GLU A 388 5.32 11.20 14.30
C GLU A 388 5.30 12.62 14.85
N LEU A 389 4.12 13.24 14.85
CA LEU A 389 3.95 14.63 15.28
C LEU A 389 2.78 14.74 16.26
N MET A 390 3.06 15.30 17.43
CA MET A 390 2.03 15.69 18.39
C MET A 390 1.57 17.11 18.08
N CYS A 391 0.31 17.23 17.68
CA CYS A 391 -0.28 18.50 17.28
C CYS A 391 -1.10 19.15 18.43
N PRO A 392 -1.19 20.50 18.49
CA PRO A 392 -2.04 21.20 19.44
C PRO A 392 -3.52 20.81 19.36
N ASP A 393 -4.28 21.12 20.41
CA ASP A 393 -5.74 20.94 20.41
C ASP A 393 -6.39 21.62 19.18
N ASN A 394 -7.40 20.98 18.59
CA ASN A 394 -8.10 21.40 17.37
C ASN A 394 -7.28 21.33 16.07
N THR A 395 -6.14 20.64 16.09
CA THR A 395 -5.36 20.33 14.89
C THR A 395 -5.11 18.82 14.79
N VAL A 396 -4.80 18.34 13.60
CA VAL A 396 -4.52 16.94 13.29
C VAL A 396 -3.17 16.83 12.60
N ALA A 397 -2.41 15.78 12.93
CA ALA A 397 -1.17 15.46 12.25
C ALA A 397 -1.48 14.79 10.91
N VAL A 398 -0.92 15.33 9.83
CA VAL A 398 -1.03 14.77 8.48
C VAL A 398 0.35 14.43 7.95
N GLY A 399 0.43 13.49 7.01
CA GLY A 399 1.69 13.03 6.43
C GLY A 399 2.47 12.04 7.30
N VAL A 400 2.05 11.77 8.54
CA VAL A 400 2.69 10.78 9.42
C VAL A 400 2.72 9.41 8.74
N GLY A 401 3.92 8.81 8.67
CA GLY A 401 4.14 7.51 8.02
C GLY A 401 4.07 7.53 6.49
N ALA A 402 3.76 8.66 5.86
CA ALA A 402 3.67 8.75 4.40
C ALA A 402 5.08 8.87 3.79
N VAL A 403 5.31 8.09 2.73
CA VAL A 403 6.62 8.00 2.06
C VAL A 403 6.97 9.31 1.36
N ASP A 404 8.11 9.89 1.72
CA ASP A 404 8.65 11.18 1.28
C ASP A 404 7.67 12.34 1.41
N VAL A 405 6.75 12.28 2.39
CA VAL A 405 5.83 13.37 2.71
C VAL A 405 6.07 13.79 4.14
N ALA A 406 6.65 14.98 4.32
CA ALA A 406 6.95 15.51 5.64
C ALA A 406 5.66 15.74 6.44
N SER A 407 5.65 15.29 7.70
CA SER A 407 4.46 15.48 8.52
C SER A 407 4.36 16.91 9.04
N LYS A 408 3.11 17.34 9.24
CA LYS A 408 2.78 18.67 9.77
C LYS A 408 1.41 18.67 10.44
N CYS A 409 1.16 19.67 11.26
CA CYS A 409 -0.17 19.91 11.84
C CYS A 409 -1.03 20.71 10.86
N VAL A 410 -2.32 20.42 10.82
CA VAL A 410 -3.36 21.16 10.09
C VAL A 410 -4.57 21.34 10.99
N GLU A 411 -5.29 22.45 10.88
CA GLU A 411 -6.57 22.63 11.61
C GLU A 411 -7.56 21.48 11.30
N ILE A 412 -8.37 21.09 12.29
CA ILE A 412 -9.39 20.06 12.07
C ILE A 412 -10.47 20.64 11.15
N PHE A 413 -10.80 19.88 10.10
CA PHE A 413 -11.90 20.20 9.19
C PHE A 413 -13.23 20.40 9.94
N ASN A 414 -13.93 21.50 9.65
CA ASN A 414 -15.26 21.77 10.19
C ASN A 414 -16.32 21.64 9.08
N PRO A 415 -17.05 20.52 9.02
CA PRO A 415 -18.03 20.32 7.95
C PRO A 415 -19.24 21.26 8.04
N ASP A 416 -19.68 21.65 9.24
CA ASP A 416 -20.90 22.44 9.41
C ASP A 416 -20.80 23.85 8.81
N ASP A 417 -19.58 24.37 8.67
CA ASP A 417 -19.30 25.72 8.18
C ASP A 417 -18.56 25.74 6.84
N THR A 418 -18.35 24.58 6.21
CA THR A 418 -17.55 24.49 4.97
C THR A 418 -18.37 24.01 3.78
N THR A 419 -18.36 24.78 2.69
CA THR A 419 -18.86 24.36 1.38
C THR A 419 -17.74 23.70 0.60
N LEU A 420 -17.99 22.50 0.08
CA LEU A 420 -17.02 21.73 -0.72
C LEU A 420 -17.43 21.68 -2.18
N TYR A 421 -16.42 21.51 -3.04
CA TYR A 421 -16.54 21.34 -4.48
C TYR A 421 -15.65 20.18 -4.95
N ILE A 422 -16.05 19.48 -6.01
CA ILE A 422 -15.08 18.72 -6.80
C ILE A 422 -14.34 19.68 -7.73
N LYS A 423 -13.00 19.64 -7.74
CA LYS A 423 -12.16 20.55 -8.55
C LYS A 423 -11.11 19.71 -9.27
N GLY A 424 -11.12 19.68 -10.59
CA GLY A 424 -10.21 18.83 -11.37
C GLY A 424 -10.05 19.27 -12.82
N GLY A 425 -9.39 18.42 -13.62
CA GLY A 425 -9.18 18.66 -15.04
C GLY A 425 -10.47 18.97 -15.82
N PHE A 426 -11.56 18.27 -15.49
CA PHE A 426 -12.87 18.37 -16.15
C PHE A 426 -13.61 19.70 -15.91
N ASN A 427 -13.25 20.49 -14.89
CA ASN A 427 -13.85 21.80 -14.62
C ASN A 427 -12.79 22.90 -14.43
N GLY A 428 -11.57 22.67 -14.94
CA GLY A 428 -10.47 23.63 -14.87
C GLY A 428 -10.07 24.01 -13.44
N TRP A 429 -10.15 23.06 -12.50
CA TRP A 429 -9.79 23.22 -11.08
C TRP A 429 -10.56 24.35 -10.37
N SER A 430 -11.77 24.65 -10.84
CA SER A 430 -12.57 25.79 -10.39
C SER A 430 -13.76 25.35 -9.55
N ALA A 431 -14.19 26.21 -8.62
CA ALA A 431 -15.43 26.02 -7.86
C ALA A 431 -16.61 26.51 -8.70
N THR A 432 -17.32 25.58 -9.34
CA THR A 432 -18.50 25.85 -10.18
C THR A 432 -19.77 25.36 -9.49
N GLU A 433 -20.93 25.92 -9.86
CA GLU A 433 -22.22 25.62 -9.21
C GLU A 433 -22.64 24.15 -9.39
N ASP A 434 -22.36 23.58 -10.56
CA ASP A 434 -22.57 22.17 -10.89
C ASP A 434 -21.59 21.21 -10.20
N ALA A 435 -20.46 21.70 -9.70
CA ALA A 435 -19.46 20.93 -8.96
C ALA A 435 -19.59 21.07 -7.43
N MET A 436 -20.60 21.79 -6.94
CA MET A 436 -20.82 22.06 -5.52
C MET A 436 -21.50 20.89 -4.83
N PHE A 437 -20.94 20.44 -3.71
CA PHE A 437 -21.58 19.41 -2.89
C PHE A 437 -22.78 19.97 -2.10
N ALA A 438 -23.85 19.19 -2.03
CA ALA A 438 -24.96 19.43 -1.13
C ALA A 438 -24.68 18.84 0.25
N TYR A 439 -24.58 19.68 1.28
CA TYR A 439 -24.41 19.24 2.67
C TYR A 439 -25.71 18.67 3.25
N GLN A 440 -25.65 17.48 3.84
CA GLN A 440 -26.80 16.78 4.44
C GLN A 440 -26.84 16.87 5.97
N GLY A 441 -25.84 17.50 6.61
CA GLY A 441 -25.64 17.42 8.06
C GLY A 441 -24.73 16.27 8.46
N ASP A 442 -24.27 16.28 9.71
CA ASP A 442 -23.45 15.23 10.33
C ASP A 442 -22.20 14.86 9.50
N GLY A 443 -21.57 15.84 8.84
CA GLY A 443 -20.38 15.62 8.01
C GLY A 443 -20.64 14.94 6.67
N GLN A 444 -21.90 14.77 6.25
CA GLN A 444 -22.23 14.12 4.98
C GLN A 444 -22.41 15.14 3.85
N TYR A 445 -21.71 14.90 2.74
CA TYR A 445 -21.83 15.69 1.52
C TYR A 445 -22.09 14.76 0.33
N ARG A 446 -22.88 15.24 -0.63
CA ARG A 446 -23.18 14.48 -1.83
C ARG A 446 -23.26 15.36 -3.07
N LEU A 447 -22.88 14.80 -4.20
CA LEU A 447 -22.96 15.44 -5.52
C LEU A 447 -23.20 14.36 -6.57
N ASN A 448 -24.17 14.57 -7.46
CA ASN A 448 -24.25 13.85 -8.73
C ASN A 448 -23.79 14.82 -9.83
N TYR A 449 -22.63 14.54 -10.41
CA TYR A 449 -21.99 15.37 -11.43
C TYR A 449 -22.19 14.76 -12.81
N LEU A 450 -22.85 15.49 -13.71
CA LEU A 450 -22.97 15.11 -15.11
C LEU A 450 -21.69 15.54 -15.84
N TYR A 451 -20.99 14.58 -16.43
CA TYR A 451 -19.85 14.87 -17.30
C TYR A 451 -20.32 15.01 -18.74
N ASP A 452 -20.61 16.25 -19.12
CA ASP A 452 -21.05 16.64 -20.46
C ASP A 452 -19.95 17.51 -21.07
N THR A 453 -19.18 16.95 -22.00
CA THR A 453 -18.12 17.66 -22.73
C THR A 453 -18.40 17.56 -24.21
N ASP A 454 -18.03 18.59 -24.99
CA ASP A 454 -18.19 18.64 -26.46
C ASP A 454 -17.32 17.61 -27.25
N CYS A 455 -16.96 16.47 -26.64
CA CYS A 455 -16.35 15.35 -27.35
C CYS A 455 -17.41 14.74 -28.28
N GLU A 456 -17.03 14.29 -29.48
CA GLU A 456 -17.98 13.57 -30.34
C GLU A 456 -17.70 12.07 -30.15
N VAL A 457 -18.55 11.37 -29.39
CA VAL A 457 -18.48 9.91 -29.31
C VAL A 457 -18.62 9.31 -30.71
N THR A 458 -17.57 8.63 -31.18
CA THR A 458 -17.60 7.88 -32.44
C THR A 458 -17.53 6.37 -32.17
N GLU A 459 -17.85 5.53 -33.14
CA GLU A 459 -17.74 4.06 -32.98
C GLU A 459 -16.30 3.58 -32.66
N GLU A 460 -15.29 4.46 -32.72
CA GLU A 460 -13.87 4.15 -32.47
C GLU A 460 -13.26 4.85 -31.23
N GLU A 461 -13.94 5.82 -30.59
CA GLU A 461 -13.46 6.55 -29.39
C GLU A 461 -14.58 6.67 -28.34
N ASP A 462 -14.34 6.11 -27.14
CA ASP A 462 -15.31 6.05 -26.02
C ASP A 462 -15.39 7.35 -25.19
N CYS A 463 -14.75 8.44 -25.64
CA CYS A 463 -14.59 9.73 -24.91
C CYS A 463 -14.26 9.60 -23.41
N SER A 464 -13.75 8.44 -22.98
CA SER A 464 -13.38 8.14 -21.61
C SER A 464 -11.99 8.70 -21.35
N THR A 465 -11.86 9.55 -20.33
CA THR A 465 -10.59 10.16 -19.96
C THR A 465 -10.39 10.09 -18.45
N ILE A 466 -9.16 9.78 -18.04
CA ILE A 466 -8.76 9.86 -16.64
C ILE A 466 -8.49 11.32 -16.30
N HIS A 467 -9.25 11.83 -15.34
CA HIS A 467 -9.08 13.18 -14.81
C HIS A 467 -8.48 13.17 -13.43
N GLN A 468 -7.55 14.09 -13.19
CA GLN A 468 -7.04 14.40 -11.87
C GLN A 468 -7.94 15.43 -11.20
N PHE A 469 -8.25 15.24 -9.91
CA PHE A 469 -9.11 16.13 -9.15
C PHE A 469 -8.77 16.14 -7.65
N LYS A 470 -9.38 17.07 -6.92
CA LYS A 470 -9.43 17.17 -5.46
C LYS A 470 -10.84 17.54 -5.01
N VAL A 471 -11.13 17.31 -3.74
CA VAL A 471 -12.31 17.88 -3.07
C VAL A 471 -11.82 19.06 -2.23
N ALA A 472 -12.30 20.26 -2.52
CA ALA A 472 -11.86 21.45 -1.79
C ALA A 472 -12.95 22.51 -1.67
N ASP A 473 -12.79 23.41 -0.69
CA ASP A 473 -13.56 24.64 -0.65
C ASP A 473 -13.13 25.61 -1.77
N GLU A 474 -13.88 26.69 -1.95
CA GLU A 474 -13.60 27.70 -2.99
C GLU A 474 -12.17 28.26 -2.85
N GLY A 475 -11.75 28.54 -1.61
CA GLY A 475 -10.50 29.22 -1.29
C GLY A 475 -9.26 28.34 -1.21
N TRP A 476 -9.38 27.02 -1.42
CA TRP A 476 -8.30 26.06 -1.17
C TRP A 476 -7.74 26.19 0.26
N SER A 477 -8.62 26.38 1.23
CA SER A 477 -8.25 26.38 2.64
C SER A 477 -7.65 25.02 2.98
N GLU A 478 -6.56 25.05 3.75
CA GLU A 478 -5.82 23.85 4.09
C GLU A 478 -6.65 22.76 4.79
N PRO A 479 -7.50 23.06 5.80
CA PRO A 479 -8.30 22.05 6.48
C PRO A 479 -9.42 21.45 5.60
N ALA A 480 -9.73 22.06 4.45
CA ALA A 480 -10.78 21.60 3.55
C ALA A 480 -10.26 21.17 2.17
N SER A 481 -8.94 21.10 1.95
CA SER A 481 -8.35 20.72 0.65
C SER A 481 -7.90 19.26 0.66
N PHE A 482 -8.83 18.36 0.34
CA PHE A 482 -8.64 16.92 0.38
C PHE A 482 -7.99 16.35 -0.87
N GLY A 483 -7.09 15.40 -0.66
CA GLY A 483 -6.48 14.55 -1.67
C GLY A 483 -6.34 13.11 -1.20
N SER A 484 -5.82 12.24 -2.05
CA SER A 484 -5.49 10.86 -1.66
C SER A 484 -4.24 10.82 -0.78
N ILE A 485 -4.11 9.75 0.01
CA ILE A 485 -2.90 9.46 0.79
C ILE A 485 -1.86 8.84 -0.14
N LYS A 486 -0.62 9.34 -0.13
CA LYS A 486 0.47 8.76 -0.94
C LYS A 486 0.72 7.31 -0.51
N GLY A 487 0.73 6.39 -1.48
CA GLY A 487 0.83 4.94 -1.21
C GLY A 487 -0.44 4.30 -0.65
N GLY A 488 -1.52 5.06 -0.45
CA GLY A 488 -2.82 4.55 -0.02
C GLY A 488 -3.71 4.08 -1.17
N ASP A 489 -4.97 3.75 -0.83
CA ASP A 489 -5.98 3.34 -1.80
C ASP A 489 -6.20 4.42 -2.88
N GLN A 490 -6.34 3.97 -4.12
CA GLN A 490 -6.58 4.85 -5.26
C GLN A 490 -8.07 5.05 -5.51
N SER A 491 -8.46 6.29 -5.81
CA SER A 491 -9.84 6.62 -6.16
C SER A 491 -10.23 6.02 -7.50
N GLY A 492 -11.53 5.73 -7.66
CA GLY A 492 -12.10 5.22 -8.90
C GLY A 492 -13.56 4.89 -8.73
N VAL A 493 -14.24 4.62 -9.84
CA VAL A 493 -15.66 4.24 -9.82
C VAL A 493 -15.85 2.93 -9.05
N GLY A 494 -16.84 2.90 -8.15
CA GLY A 494 -17.13 1.78 -7.26
C GLY A 494 -16.13 1.63 -6.10
N LYS A 495 -15.32 2.65 -5.82
CA LYS A 495 -14.34 2.64 -4.71
C LYS A 495 -14.72 3.63 -3.64
N THR A 496 -14.32 3.29 -2.41
CA THR A 496 -14.27 4.19 -1.26
C THR A 496 -12.82 4.31 -0.83
N ILE A 497 -12.33 5.53 -0.64
CA ILE A 497 -10.98 5.80 -0.16
C ILE A 497 -10.99 6.73 1.04
N THR A 498 -9.98 6.61 1.91
CA THR A 498 -9.71 7.64 2.92
C THR A 498 -8.89 8.77 2.29
N MET A 499 -9.31 10.01 2.51
CA MET A 499 -8.64 11.21 2.06
C MET A 499 -7.79 11.83 3.18
N THR A 500 -6.83 12.66 2.79
CA THR A 500 -6.04 13.49 3.70
C THR A 500 -5.99 14.93 3.23
N VAL A 501 -5.79 15.85 4.19
CA VAL A 501 -5.67 17.29 3.97
C VAL A 501 -4.21 17.74 4.09
N GLY A 502 -3.96 19.02 3.81
CA GLY A 502 -2.64 19.62 3.92
C GLY A 502 -2.00 19.88 2.56
N SER A 503 -1.56 21.12 2.35
CA SER A 503 -0.83 21.50 1.15
C SER A 503 0.48 20.69 1.05
N GLY A 504 0.72 20.06 -0.09
CA GLY A 504 1.87 19.16 -0.29
C GLY A 504 1.75 17.77 0.36
N VAL A 505 0.64 17.47 1.05
CA VAL A 505 0.40 16.18 1.71
C VAL A 505 -0.61 15.35 0.92
N GLY A 506 -1.84 15.85 0.77
CA GLY A 506 -2.88 15.20 -0.03
C GLY A 506 -2.53 15.22 -1.51
N GLN A 507 -2.46 14.06 -2.13
CA GLN A 507 -2.16 13.91 -3.56
C GLN A 507 -3.41 14.12 -4.42
N ASN A 508 -3.23 14.35 -5.72
CA ASN A 508 -4.38 14.37 -6.62
C ASN A 508 -5.03 12.99 -6.70
N MET A 509 -6.35 12.99 -6.76
CA MET A 509 -7.15 11.79 -6.98
C MET A 509 -7.44 11.64 -8.47
N SER A 510 -7.61 10.41 -8.94
CA SER A 510 -7.98 10.10 -10.32
C SER A 510 -9.39 9.52 -10.43
N VAL A 511 -10.12 9.89 -11.47
CA VAL A 511 -11.36 9.23 -11.84
C VAL A 511 -11.44 9.14 -13.35
N GLU A 512 -11.79 7.97 -13.87
CA GLU A 512 -12.10 7.77 -15.28
C GLU A 512 -13.54 8.20 -15.53
N MET A 513 -13.73 9.16 -16.45
CA MET A 513 -15.04 9.73 -16.76
C MET A 513 -15.31 9.66 -18.25
N ALA A 514 -16.50 9.19 -18.60
CA ALA A 514 -17.03 9.09 -19.96
C ALA A 514 -18.16 10.10 -20.17
N GLU A 515 -18.27 10.61 -21.39
CA GLU A 515 -19.25 11.61 -21.78
C GLU A 515 -20.69 11.14 -21.56
N GLU A 516 -21.59 12.07 -21.22
CA GLU A 516 -23.01 11.85 -20.92
C GLU A 516 -23.27 10.89 -19.73
N LYS A 517 -22.24 10.60 -18.92
CA LYS A 517 -22.37 9.81 -17.69
C LYS A 517 -22.47 10.70 -16.46
N ILE A 518 -23.09 10.14 -15.42
CA ILE A 518 -23.29 10.82 -14.15
C ILE A 518 -22.49 10.09 -13.07
N TYR A 519 -21.66 10.86 -12.38
CA TYR A 519 -20.79 10.39 -11.32
C TYR A 519 -21.26 10.92 -9.97
N GLN A 520 -21.62 10.02 -9.07
CA GLN A 520 -21.97 10.33 -7.71
C GLN A 520 -20.72 10.36 -6.84
N PHE A 521 -20.44 11.51 -6.23
CA PHE A 521 -19.40 11.70 -5.23
C PHE A 521 -20.07 11.84 -3.86
N LEU A 522 -19.73 10.95 -2.92
CA LEU A 522 -20.20 10.99 -1.54
C LEU A 522 -19.00 11.21 -0.64
N VAL A 523 -19.01 12.29 0.14
CA VAL A 523 -17.96 12.56 1.14
C VAL A 523 -18.54 12.36 2.53
N ASN A 524 -17.91 11.46 3.28
CA ASN A 524 -18.24 11.16 4.67
C ASN A 524 -17.15 11.75 5.58
N ALA A 525 -17.45 12.91 6.15
CA ALA A 525 -16.60 13.61 7.12
C ALA A 525 -17.14 13.53 8.55
N SER A 526 -17.97 12.52 8.87
CA SER A 526 -18.45 12.30 10.24
C SER A 526 -17.29 12.03 11.22
N ASN A 527 -16.20 11.45 10.72
CA ASN A 527 -14.89 11.45 11.36
C ASN A 527 -13.95 12.39 10.60
N THR A 528 -13.73 13.60 11.13
CA THR A 528 -12.97 14.66 10.46
C THR A 528 -11.47 14.38 10.34
N THR A 529 -10.95 13.36 11.04
CA THR A 529 -9.55 12.91 10.90
C THR A 529 -9.39 11.71 9.97
N ALA A 530 -10.49 11.15 9.45
CA ALA A 530 -10.51 10.04 8.51
C ALA A 530 -11.69 10.22 7.56
N VAL A 531 -11.63 11.29 6.76
CA VAL A 531 -12.69 11.64 5.81
C VAL A 531 -12.65 10.67 4.63
N GLU A 532 -13.79 10.12 4.26
CA GLU A 532 -13.90 9.15 3.17
C GLU A 532 -14.55 9.77 1.93
N LEU A 533 -14.15 9.31 0.74
CA LEU A 533 -14.79 9.60 -0.53
C LEU A 533 -15.22 8.30 -1.20
N THR A 534 -16.50 8.20 -1.56
CA THR A 534 -17.05 7.16 -2.43
C THR A 534 -17.42 7.74 -3.78
N ILE A 535 -17.06 7.04 -4.86
CA ILE A 535 -17.39 7.43 -6.23
C ILE A 535 -18.20 6.31 -6.89
N ASN A 536 -19.37 6.64 -7.43
CA ASN A 536 -20.21 5.70 -8.19
C ASN A 536 -20.54 6.27 -9.57
N GLU A 537 -20.69 5.41 -10.58
CA GLU A 537 -21.44 5.76 -11.79
C GLU A 537 -22.92 5.47 -11.53
N VAL A 538 -23.78 6.46 -11.73
CA VAL A 538 -25.22 6.38 -11.44
C VAL A 538 -26.05 6.71 -12.69
N PRO A 539 -27.25 6.13 -12.84
CA PRO A 539 -28.05 6.30 -14.06
C PRO A 539 -28.77 7.66 -14.17
N VAL A 540 -28.89 8.41 -13.07
CA VAL A 540 -29.67 9.67 -13.03
C VAL A 540 -28.97 10.73 -12.18
N ALA A 541 -29.07 12.00 -12.59
CA ALA A 541 -28.51 13.15 -11.87
C ALA A 541 -29.45 13.60 -10.73
N ALA A 542 -29.93 12.63 -9.95
CA ALA A 542 -30.88 12.83 -8.86
C ALA A 542 -30.56 11.89 -7.69
N PHE A 543 -31.05 12.21 -6.50
CA PHE A 543 -31.04 11.34 -5.33
C PHE A 543 -32.47 10.86 -5.04
N PRO A 544 -32.92 9.76 -5.67
CA PRO A 544 -34.28 9.27 -5.53
C PRO A 544 -34.66 9.13 -4.06
N SER A 545 -35.80 9.72 -3.67
CA SER A 545 -36.27 9.69 -2.29
C SER A 545 -37.73 9.24 -2.22
N ILE A 546 -38.04 8.40 -1.24
CA ILE A 546 -39.40 7.98 -0.92
C ILE A 546 -40.00 8.99 0.06
N THR A 547 -41.17 9.54 -0.29
CA THR A 547 -41.99 10.30 0.67
C THR A 547 -43.13 9.43 1.16
N LEU A 548 -43.07 9.02 2.42
CA LEU A 548 -44.02 8.16 3.11
C LEU A 548 -44.48 8.83 4.40
N ASP A 549 -45.78 8.97 4.61
CA ASP A 549 -46.37 9.62 5.81
C ASP A 549 -45.85 11.05 6.11
N GLY A 550 -45.39 11.75 5.06
CA GLY A 550 -44.81 13.10 5.17
C GLY A 550 -43.33 13.11 5.60
N GLU A 551 -42.72 11.93 5.79
CA GLU A 551 -41.28 11.75 5.95
C GLU A 551 -40.66 11.46 4.58
N THR A 552 -39.64 12.23 4.19
CA THR A 552 -38.87 11.98 2.96
C THR A 552 -37.57 11.29 3.33
N ILE A 553 -37.33 10.13 2.74
CA ILE A 553 -36.18 9.27 3.02
C ILE A 553 -35.52 8.91 1.69
N GLU A 554 -34.24 9.20 1.59
CA GLU A 554 -33.44 8.89 0.40
C GLU A 554 -33.24 7.37 0.22
N LEU A 555 -33.26 6.91 -1.03
CA LEU A 555 -32.78 5.59 -1.38
C LEU A 555 -31.28 5.65 -1.68
N THR A 556 -30.50 4.78 -1.05
CA THR A 556 -29.05 4.71 -1.26
C THR A 556 -28.73 3.91 -2.51
N TYR A 557 -27.85 4.42 -3.37
CA TYR A 557 -27.35 3.65 -4.52
C TYR A 557 -26.60 2.41 -4.04
N SER A 558 -26.89 1.25 -4.62
CA SER A 558 -26.18 0.00 -4.32
C SER A 558 -25.22 -0.39 -5.45
N ALA A 559 -25.75 -0.85 -6.58
CA ALA A 559 -25.00 -1.22 -7.78
C ALA A 559 -25.94 -1.38 -8.98
N ASN A 560 -25.39 -1.41 -10.19
CA ASN A 560 -26.11 -1.73 -11.43
C ASN A 560 -27.41 -0.91 -11.62
N GLY A 561 -27.40 0.37 -11.25
CA GLY A 561 -28.58 1.22 -11.37
C GLY A 561 -29.65 1.04 -10.28
N GLN A 562 -29.41 0.21 -9.26
CA GLN A 562 -30.35 -0.02 -8.17
C GLN A 562 -30.14 0.94 -7.00
N TYR A 563 -31.25 1.40 -6.44
CA TYR A 563 -31.31 2.22 -5.23
C TYR A 563 -32.17 1.50 -4.20
N VAL A 564 -31.68 1.43 -2.97
CA VAL A 564 -32.28 0.63 -1.90
C VAL A 564 -32.61 1.49 -0.68
N LEU A 565 -33.79 1.28 -0.12
CA LEU A 565 -34.18 1.78 1.20
C LEU A 565 -34.72 0.63 2.04
N ARG A 566 -34.18 0.44 3.25
CA ARG A 566 -34.75 -0.46 4.25
C ARG A 566 -35.62 0.31 5.23
N LYS A 567 -36.87 -0.11 5.41
CA LYS A 567 -37.82 0.50 6.36
C LYS A 567 -38.62 -0.56 7.09
N ALA A 568 -38.79 -0.39 8.39
CA ALA A 568 -39.74 -1.16 9.19
C ALA A 568 -41.17 -0.70 8.89
N LEU A 569 -42.04 -1.62 8.50
CA LEU A 569 -43.44 -1.37 8.16
C LEU A 569 -44.36 -2.25 9.02
N MET A 570 -45.56 -1.78 9.31
CA MET A 570 -46.63 -2.56 9.93
C MET A 570 -47.52 -3.21 8.86
N ALA A 571 -48.35 -4.18 9.23
CA ALA A 571 -49.30 -4.80 8.29
C ALA A 571 -50.52 -3.90 8.01
N GLU A 572 -50.28 -2.76 7.37
CA GLU A 572 -51.29 -1.77 6.97
C GLU A 572 -50.97 -1.17 5.59
N GLU A 573 -51.94 -0.49 4.98
CA GLU A 573 -51.74 0.12 3.66
C GLU A 573 -50.93 1.42 3.76
N TYR A 574 -49.87 1.52 2.98
CA TYR A 574 -49.02 2.68 2.83
C TYR A 574 -49.16 3.29 1.44
N THR A 575 -49.22 4.62 1.36
CA THR A 575 -49.15 5.36 0.09
C THR A 575 -47.90 6.23 0.09
N PHE A 576 -47.14 6.20 -1.00
CA PHE A 576 -45.89 6.94 -1.11
C PHE A 576 -45.60 7.42 -2.54
N THR A 577 -44.66 8.35 -2.67
CA THR A 577 -44.14 8.85 -3.96
C THR A 577 -42.63 8.69 -4.00
N ILE A 578 -42.05 8.60 -5.20
CA ILE A 578 -40.60 8.54 -5.42
C ILE A 578 -40.19 9.75 -6.25
N ALA A 579 -39.41 10.66 -5.66
CA ALA A 579 -38.99 11.89 -6.32
C ALA A 579 -37.69 12.45 -5.75
N ASP A 580 -37.08 13.35 -6.51
CA ASP A 580 -36.11 14.35 -6.07
C ASP A 580 -36.55 15.68 -6.70
N GLU A 581 -37.27 16.49 -5.92
CA GLU A 581 -37.84 17.76 -6.41
C GLU A 581 -36.75 18.77 -6.80
N ALA A 582 -35.58 18.73 -6.14
CA ALA A 582 -34.47 19.65 -6.43
C ALA A 582 -33.83 19.34 -7.79
N ALA A 583 -33.73 18.06 -8.13
CA ALA A 583 -33.24 17.59 -9.43
C ALA A 583 -34.33 17.52 -10.52
N GLY A 584 -35.60 17.79 -10.18
CA GLY A 584 -36.72 17.65 -11.12
C GLY A 584 -36.99 16.20 -11.55
N PHE A 585 -36.67 15.23 -10.70
CA PHE A 585 -36.85 13.80 -10.96
C PHE A 585 -38.10 13.28 -10.23
N ALA A 586 -38.93 12.50 -10.92
CA ALA A 586 -40.02 11.74 -10.31
C ALA A 586 -40.37 10.50 -11.14
N VAL A 587 -40.68 9.40 -10.46
CA VAL A 587 -41.19 8.16 -11.07
C VAL A 587 -42.34 7.60 -10.25
N GLY A 588 -43.32 6.97 -10.90
CA GLY A 588 -44.51 6.48 -10.22
C GLY A 588 -45.38 5.55 -11.06
N ALA A 589 -46.60 5.32 -10.58
CA ALA A 589 -47.54 4.37 -11.16
C ALA A 589 -47.92 4.70 -12.61
N ILE A 590 -48.03 3.65 -13.45
CA ILE A 590 -48.51 3.76 -14.83
C ILE A 590 -50.04 3.74 -14.85
N GLY A 591 -50.67 4.89 -15.09
CA GLY A 591 -52.13 5.01 -15.12
C GLY A 591 -52.80 4.60 -13.79
N THR A 592 -53.39 3.40 -13.73
CA THR A 592 -54.02 2.85 -12.51
C THR A 592 -53.24 1.69 -11.90
N ASP A 593 -52.10 1.34 -12.45
CA ASP A 593 -51.24 0.26 -11.95
C ASP A 593 -50.37 0.79 -10.81
N ASN A 594 -50.99 0.98 -9.64
CA ASN A 594 -50.39 1.67 -8.51
C ASN A 594 -50.26 0.81 -7.25
N VAL A 595 -50.54 -0.49 -7.33
CA VAL A 595 -50.49 -1.40 -6.18
C VAL A 595 -49.31 -2.34 -6.35
N ILE A 596 -48.33 -2.24 -5.46
CA ILE A 596 -47.15 -3.10 -5.46
C ILE A 596 -47.50 -4.41 -4.76
N THR A 597 -47.15 -5.53 -5.40
CA THR A 597 -47.20 -6.86 -4.80
C THR A 597 -45.81 -7.22 -4.30
N ALA A 598 -45.71 -7.74 -3.07
CA ALA A 598 -44.42 -8.07 -2.47
C ALA A 598 -43.59 -9.01 -3.36
N SER A 599 -42.27 -8.76 -3.43
CA SER A 599 -41.31 -9.53 -4.22
C SER A 599 -41.66 -9.67 -5.72
N THR A 600 -42.44 -8.72 -6.25
CA THR A 600 -42.79 -8.63 -7.66
C THR A 600 -42.48 -7.21 -8.15
N PRO A 601 -41.57 -7.04 -9.11
CA PRO A 601 -41.30 -5.72 -9.69
C PRO A 601 -42.54 -5.13 -10.36
N LEU A 602 -42.82 -3.87 -10.07
CA LEU A 602 -43.85 -3.06 -10.72
C LEU A 602 -43.17 -2.06 -11.66
N ALA A 603 -43.63 -1.98 -12.90
CA ALA A 603 -43.15 -0.99 -13.86
C ALA A 603 -43.64 0.42 -13.51
N LEU A 604 -42.76 1.41 -13.68
CA LEU A 604 -43.04 2.81 -13.40
C LEU A 604 -42.95 3.67 -14.66
N GLU A 605 -43.56 4.85 -14.64
CA GLU A 605 -43.36 5.91 -15.64
C GLU A 605 -42.84 7.20 -15.00
N SER A 606 -42.17 8.03 -15.80
CA SER A 606 -41.77 9.38 -15.41
C SER A 606 -42.99 10.21 -15.02
N ASP A 607 -42.88 10.96 -13.93
CA ASP A 607 -43.96 11.77 -13.34
C ASP A 607 -45.26 10.97 -13.03
N GLY A 608 -45.13 9.66 -12.80
CA GLY A 608 -46.25 8.77 -12.51
C GLY A 608 -46.94 9.05 -11.17
N GLY A 609 -48.09 8.42 -10.96
CA GLY A 609 -48.91 8.62 -9.74
C GLY A 609 -48.31 7.99 -8.47
N ALA A 610 -48.89 8.31 -7.32
CA ALA A 610 -48.52 7.70 -6.04
C ALA A 610 -48.75 6.17 -6.02
N LEU A 611 -47.84 5.46 -5.35
CA LEU A 611 -47.83 4.01 -5.22
C LEU A 611 -48.45 3.58 -3.89
N SER A 612 -49.04 2.40 -3.85
CA SER A 612 -49.60 1.75 -2.66
C SER A 612 -48.94 0.41 -2.41
N PHE A 613 -48.62 0.12 -1.14
CA PHE A 613 -48.10 -1.17 -0.71
C PHE A 613 -48.75 -1.57 0.62
N THR A 614 -49.16 -2.82 0.75
CA THR A 614 -49.66 -3.39 2.02
C THR A 614 -48.79 -4.59 2.40
N PRO A 615 -47.94 -4.48 3.42
CA PRO A 615 -47.16 -5.60 3.94
C PRO A 615 -48.05 -6.73 4.49
N ASP A 616 -47.67 -7.98 4.26
CA ASP A 616 -48.37 -9.15 4.83
C ASP A 616 -48.17 -9.27 6.35
N SER A 617 -47.08 -8.70 6.88
CA SER A 617 -46.72 -8.75 8.30
C SER A 617 -45.89 -7.54 8.70
N ALA A 618 -45.82 -7.26 10.01
CA ALA A 618 -44.91 -6.24 10.53
C ALA A 618 -43.46 -6.75 10.47
N ALA A 619 -42.62 -6.12 9.65
CA ALA A 619 -41.23 -6.50 9.42
C ALA A 619 -40.44 -5.36 8.78
N GLU A 620 -39.14 -5.55 8.58
CA GLU A 620 -38.34 -4.70 7.70
C GLU A 620 -38.51 -5.12 6.24
N TYR A 621 -38.66 -4.13 5.37
CA TYR A 621 -38.80 -4.29 3.93
C TYR A 621 -37.73 -3.46 3.20
N ASP A 622 -37.17 -4.05 2.15
CA ASP A 622 -36.29 -3.39 1.19
C ASP A 622 -37.13 -2.90 0.02
N PHE A 623 -37.13 -1.58 -0.19
CA PHE A 623 -37.61 -0.92 -1.39
C PHE A 623 -36.44 -0.87 -2.36
N VAL A 624 -36.56 -1.51 -3.53
CA VAL A 624 -35.52 -1.59 -4.55
C VAL A 624 -36.03 -0.90 -5.81
N LEU A 625 -35.59 0.34 -6.03
CA LEU A 625 -35.83 1.08 -7.25
C LEU A 625 -34.73 0.73 -8.25
N ASP A 626 -35.11 0.12 -9.37
CA ASP A 626 -34.20 -0.22 -10.46
C ASP A 626 -34.30 0.84 -11.57
N LEU A 627 -33.20 1.58 -11.75
CA LEU A 627 -32.99 2.57 -12.80
C LEU A 627 -31.84 2.15 -13.76
N SER A 628 -31.52 0.85 -13.84
CA SER A 628 -30.53 0.34 -14.81
C SER A 628 -30.87 0.71 -16.25
N ASN A 629 -32.18 0.83 -16.54
CA ASN A 629 -32.71 1.52 -17.71
C ASN A 629 -33.65 2.64 -17.23
N PRO A 630 -33.21 3.92 -17.21
CA PRO A 630 -34.02 5.02 -16.69
C PRO A 630 -35.28 5.31 -17.52
N ASP A 631 -35.37 4.82 -18.77
CA ASP A 631 -36.58 4.89 -19.59
C ASP A 631 -37.63 3.82 -19.22
N MET A 632 -37.22 2.80 -18.47
CA MET A 632 -38.08 1.68 -18.03
C MET A 632 -37.87 1.37 -16.54
N PRO A 633 -38.12 2.33 -15.64
CA PRO A 633 -37.89 2.16 -14.22
C PRO A 633 -38.81 1.08 -13.61
N THR A 634 -38.32 0.37 -12.60
CA THR A 634 -39.15 -0.57 -11.82
C THR A 634 -38.95 -0.40 -10.32
N ILE A 635 -39.96 -0.73 -9.53
CA ILE A 635 -39.87 -0.79 -8.06
C ILE A 635 -40.27 -2.17 -7.59
N GLU A 636 -39.45 -2.77 -6.74
CA GLU A 636 -39.77 -4.00 -6.02
C GLU A 636 -39.73 -3.70 -4.52
N ILE A 637 -40.74 -4.15 -3.78
CA ILE A 637 -40.69 -4.14 -2.31
C ILE A 637 -40.68 -5.58 -1.82
N LYS A 638 -39.66 -5.95 -1.04
CA LYS A 638 -39.49 -7.31 -0.54
C LYS A 638 -39.12 -7.33 0.94
N PRO A 639 -39.54 -8.34 1.71
CA PRO A 639 -39.13 -8.45 3.10
C PRO A 639 -37.60 -8.61 3.17
N ALA A 640 -36.97 -7.87 4.09
CA ALA A 640 -35.54 -7.95 4.35
C ALA A 640 -35.15 -9.34 4.89
N LEU A 641 -36.04 -9.94 5.69
CA LEU A 641 -35.97 -11.32 6.15
C LEU A 641 -37.25 -12.06 5.73
N PRO A 642 -37.19 -12.96 4.73
CA PRO A 642 -38.38 -13.66 4.24
C PRO A 642 -39.14 -14.47 5.29
N PHE A 643 -38.46 -15.08 6.26
CA PHE A 643 -39.09 -15.76 7.41
C PHE A 643 -39.33 -14.85 8.62
N GLY A 644 -38.98 -13.58 8.53
CA GLY A 644 -38.95 -12.65 9.65
C GLY A 644 -38.00 -13.13 10.76
N THR A 645 -38.40 -12.89 12.01
CA THR A 645 -37.64 -13.31 13.20
C THR A 645 -38.05 -14.69 13.71
N THR A 646 -38.92 -15.41 13.00
CA THR A 646 -39.38 -16.75 13.41
C THR A 646 -38.30 -17.78 13.09
N PRO A 647 -37.80 -18.56 14.07
CA PRO A 647 -36.89 -19.66 13.78
C PRO A 647 -37.56 -20.72 12.89
N VAL A 648 -36.95 -21.00 11.75
CA VAL A 648 -37.40 -22.00 10.77
C VAL A 648 -36.35 -23.10 10.71
N PHE A 649 -36.80 -24.34 10.54
CA PHE A 649 -35.95 -25.53 10.55
C PHE A 649 -36.19 -26.35 9.29
N VAL A 650 -35.17 -27.07 8.85
CA VAL A 650 -35.43 -28.25 8.02
C VAL A 650 -36.03 -29.33 8.90
N ARG A 651 -37.19 -29.87 8.54
CA ARG A 651 -37.92 -30.86 9.35
C ARG A 651 -38.34 -32.02 8.48
N GLY A 652 -38.01 -33.24 8.89
CA GLY A 652 -38.22 -34.40 8.03
C GLY A 652 -37.78 -35.71 8.64
N SER A 653 -37.68 -36.76 7.82
CA SER A 653 -37.13 -38.04 8.29
C SER A 653 -35.68 -37.93 8.76
N ILE A 654 -34.92 -36.92 8.30
CA ILE A 654 -33.55 -36.62 8.75
C ILE A 654 -33.43 -36.33 10.25
N ASN A 655 -34.49 -35.79 10.88
CA ASN A 655 -34.51 -35.43 12.30
C ASN A 655 -35.80 -35.90 13.01
N GLY A 656 -36.47 -36.91 12.46
CA GLY A 656 -37.71 -37.47 13.01
C GLY A 656 -38.86 -36.46 13.10
N TRP A 657 -38.93 -35.49 12.18
CA TRP A 657 -39.91 -34.40 12.16
C TRP A 657 -39.86 -33.46 13.38
N SER A 658 -38.71 -33.40 14.06
CA SER A 658 -38.47 -32.49 15.18
C SER A 658 -37.96 -31.12 14.71
N SER A 659 -37.55 -30.25 15.63
CA SER A 659 -37.01 -28.91 15.35
C SER A 659 -35.86 -28.60 16.33
N PRO A 660 -34.76 -29.37 16.30
CA PRO A 660 -33.65 -29.12 17.20
C PRO A 660 -32.95 -27.81 16.79
N GLU A 661 -32.40 -27.11 17.76
CA GLU A 661 -31.80 -25.78 17.56
C GLU A 661 -30.71 -25.77 16.48
N ALA A 662 -29.90 -26.83 16.40
CA ALA A 662 -28.87 -26.99 15.37
C ALA A 662 -29.43 -27.02 13.93
N ASP A 663 -30.71 -27.35 13.73
CA ASP A 663 -31.33 -27.47 12.40
C ASP A 663 -31.99 -26.20 11.90
N GLN A 664 -31.86 -25.12 12.68
CA GLN A 664 -32.34 -23.84 12.24
C GLN A 664 -31.63 -23.48 10.93
N VAL A 665 -32.42 -23.10 9.92
CA VAL A 665 -31.86 -22.63 8.67
C VAL A 665 -31.31 -21.22 8.86
N MET A 666 -30.11 -20.99 8.33
CA MET A 666 -29.36 -19.76 8.53
C MET A 666 -29.52 -18.85 7.32
N TRP A 667 -29.79 -17.56 7.57
CA TRP A 667 -29.95 -16.54 6.55
C TRP A 667 -28.61 -16.14 5.92
N ASN A 668 -28.52 -16.21 4.60
CA ASN A 668 -27.48 -15.59 3.80
C ASN A 668 -28.08 -14.39 3.06
N ALA A 669 -27.69 -13.17 3.45
CA ALA A 669 -28.22 -11.95 2.86
C ALA A 669 -27.79 -11.77 1.39
N ASN A 670 -26.60 -12.25 1.01
CA ASN A 670 -26.04 -12.08 -0.33
C ASN A 670 -26.74 -12.97 -1.34
N GLU A 671 -27.01 -14.23 -0.97
CA GLU A 671 -27.75 -15.20 -1.80
C GLU A 671 -29.27 -15.12 -1.59
N ARG A 672 -29.73 -14.24 -0.69
CA ARG A 672 -31.10 -14.16 -0.18
C ARG A 672 -31.72 -15.53 0.09
N SER A 673 -30.95 -16.41 0.72
CA SER A 673 -31.33 -17.80 0.94
C SER A 673 -31.26 -18.17 2.42
N TYR A 674 -32.05 -19.18 2.81
CA TYR A 674 -31.87 -19.86 4.08
C TYR A 674 -31.34 -21.26 3.82
N SER A 675 -30.29 -21.66 4.53
CA SER A 675 -29.71 -22.99 4.33
C SER A 675 -29.27 -23.67 5.61
N VAL A 676 -29.11 -24.98 5.52
CA VAL A 676 -28.57 -25.83 6.60
C VAL A 676 -27.86 -27.03 6.00
N LEU A 677 -26.75 -27.44 6.62
CA LEU A 677 -25.99 -28.62 6.20
C LEU A 677 -26.41 -29.87 6.98
N TYR A 678 -26.36 -31.01 6.29
CA TYR A 678 -26.71 -32.30 6.86
C TYR A 678 -25.89 -33.42 6.23
N GLY A 679 -25.32 -34.30 7.04
CA GLY A 679 -24.71 -35.55 6.57
C GLY A 679 -25.79 -36.57 6.28
N LEU A 680 -25.78 -37.15 5.08
CA LEU A 680 -26.73 -38.17 4.64
C LEU A 680 -25.96 -39.42 4.17
N GLU A 681 -26.56 -40.59 4.34
CA GLU A 681 -26.01 -41.85 3.83
C GLU A 681 -26.36 -42.08 2.36
N ALA A 682 -25.44 -42.70 1.61
CA ALA A 682 -25.68 -43.16 0.25
C ALA A 682 -26.90 -44.10 0.19
N GLY A 683 -27.80 -43.85 -0.77
CA GLY A 683 -29.09 -44.54 -0.89
C GLY A 683 -30.15 -44.08 0.11
N GLY A 684 -29.85 -43.07 0.92
CA GLY A 684 -30.78 -42.46 1.86
C GLY A 684 -31.93 -41.77 1.14
N ASN A 685 -33.15 -42.01 1.64
CA ASN A 685 -34.38 -41.51 1.05
C ASN A 685 -35.15 -40.69 2.10
N HIS A 686 -35.06 -39.36 1.98
CA HIS A 686 -35.48 -38.46 3.03
C HIS A 686 -36.64 -37.57 2.58
N ALA A 687 -37.71 -37.54 3.37
CA ALA A 687 -38.79 -36.58 3.22
C ALA A 687 -38.55 -35.39 4.15
N PHE A 688 -38.79 -34.16 3.70
CA PHE A 688 -38.56 -32.95 4.47
C PHE A 688 -39.48 -31.78 4.08
N LYS A 689 -39.46 -30.74 4.91
CA LYS A 689 -40.09 -29.43 4.76
C LYS A 689 -39.22 -28.35 5.41
N PHE A 690 -39.45 -27.08 5.06
CA PHE A 690 -38.97 -25.94 5.86
C PHE A 690 -40.14 -25.43 6.70
N ALA A 691 -40.03 -25.53 8.03
CA ALA A 691 -41.13 -25.14 8.89
C ALA A 691 -40.67 -24.62 10.25
N ASP A 692 -41.46 -23.72 10.83
CA ASP A 692 -41.28 -23.31 12.22
C ASP A 692 -41.62 -24.47 13.18
N ALA A 693 -41.18 -24.37 14.44
CA ALA A 693 -41.35 -25.42 15.45
C ALA A 693 -42.83 -25.78 15.71
N SER A 694 -43.74 -24.82 15.55
CA SER A 694 -45.18 -25.01 15.80
C SER A 694 -45.97 -25.53 14.61
N TRP A 695 -45.33 -25.69 13.44
CA TRP A 695 -46.00 -25.92 12.15
C TRP A 695 -47.01 -24.80 11.80
N GLY A 696 -46.71 -23.58 12.25
CA GLY A 696 -47.59 -22.43 12.21
C GLY A 696 -47.47 -21.65 10.91
N VAL A 697 -46.90 -20.45 11.00
CA VAL A 697 -46.84 -19.46 9.92
C VAL A 697 -45.94 -19.93 8.78
N VAL A 698 -44.84 -20.63 9.07
CA VAL A 698 -43.93 -21.14 8.06
C VAL A 698 -44.04 -22.67 8.00
N ASN A 699 -44.49 -23.18 6.85
CA ASN A 699 -44.64 -24.62 6.59
C ASN A 699 -44.54 -24.94 5.10
N LEU A 700 -43.39 -24.67 4.50
CA LEU A 700 -43.14 -24.84 3.07
C LEU A 700 -42.96 -26.32 2.74
N GLY A 701 -43.90 -26.87 1.96
CA GLY A 701 -43.84 -28.17 1.31
C GLY A 701 -43.66 -28.06 -0.21
N PHE A 702 -43.73 -29.20 -0.90
CA PHE A 702 -43.41 -29.28 -2.33
C PHE A 702 -44.25 -28.34 -3.22
N ASN A 703 -45.50 -28.08 -2.85
CA ASN A 703 -46.42 -27.24 -3.62
C ASN A 703 -46.27 -25.74 -3.33
N ASP A 704 -45.46 -25.37 -2.34
CA ASP A 704 -45.28 -23.98 -1.88
C ASP A 704 -44.02 -23.34 -2.47
N VAL A 705 -43.23 -24.09 -3.24
CA VAL A 705 -41.91 -23.69 -3.76
C VAL A 705 -41.68 -24.21 -5.18
N ALA A 706 -40.74 -23.61 -5.90
CA ALA A 706 -40.14 -24.18 -7.10
C ALA A 706 -38.89 -25.01 -6.76
N MET A 707 -38.44 -25.87 -7.68
CA MET A 707 -37.20 -26.65 -7.54
C MET A 707 -36.11 -26.04 -8.43
N SER A 708 -34.88 -25.96 -7.92
CA SER A 708 -33.73 -25.47 -8.68
C SER A 708 -33.48 -26.35 -9.93
N THR A 709 -33.03 -25.70 -11.00
CA THR A 709 -32.62 -26.33 -12.26
C THR A 709 -31.10 -26.34 -12.45
N ASP A 710 -30.34 -25.97 -11.41
CA ASP A 710 -28.88 -25.93 -11.49
C ASP A 710 -28.32 -27.34 -11.72
N SER A 711 -27.18 -27.42 -12.39
CA SER A 711 -26.58 -28.71 -12.76
C SER A 711 -26.12 -29.55 -11.56
N ASP A 712 -25.83 -28.91 -10.43
CA ASP A 712 -25.43 -29.52 -9.17
C ASP A 712 -26.62 -29.78 -8.21
N ALA A 713 -27.85 -29.42 -8.62
CA ALA A 713 -29.04 -29.68 -7.83
C ALA A 713 -29.45 -31.15 -7.91
N ILE A 714 -29.67 -31.75 -6.74
CA ILE A 714 -30.24 -33.08 -6.59
C ILE A 714 -31.75 -32.98 -6.83
N THR A 715 -32.29 -33.95 -7.55
CA THR A 715 -33.73 -33.97 -7.84
C THR A 715 -34.55 -34.12 -6.57
N VAL A 716 -35.41 -33.14 -6.31
CA VAL A 716 -36.43 -33.16 -5.27
C VAL A 716 -37.78 -33.51 -5.88
N THR A 717 -38.52 -34.42 -5.25
CA THR A 717 -39.80 -34.94 -5.75
C THR A 717 -40.94 -34.74 -4.76
N ASP A 718 -42.18 -34.73 -5.26
CA ASP A 718 -43.38 -34.66 -4.43
C ASP A 718 -43.64 -35.98 -3.70
N ASP A 719 -43.83 -35.90 -2.39
CA ASP A 719 -44.24 -36.99 -1.51
C ASP A 719 -45.50 -36.62 -0.72
N GLY A 720 -46.59 -36.39 -1.46
CA GLY A 720 -47.88 -36.04 -0.87
C GLY A 720 -47.90 -34.67 -0.20
N GLY A 721 -47.19 -33.70 -0.80
CA GLY A 721 -47.00 -32.34 -0.28
C GLY A 721 -45.73 -32.14 0.55
N ASN A 722 -45.03 -33.21 0.94
CA ASN A 722 -43.66 -33.13 1.44
C ASN A 722 -42.67 -33.12 0.27
N MET A 723 -41.47 -32.58 0.50
CA MET A 723 -40.36 -32.70 -0.44
C MET A 723 -39.59 -33.98 -0.15
N ARG A 724 -39.11 -34.69 -1.18
CA ARG A 724 -38.34 -35.92 -1.03
C ARG A 724 -37.07 -35.90 -1.87
N VAL A 725 -35.96 -36.27 -1.24
CA VAL A 725 -34.63 -36.38 -1.87
C VAL A 725 -34.07 -37.79 -1.67
N VAL A 726 -33.39 -38.29 -2.70
CA VAL A 726 -32.57 -39.51 -2.64
C VAL A 726 -31.14 -39.12 -3.01
N VAL A 727 -30.18 -39.55 -2.21
CA VAL A 727 -28.76 -39.21 -2.40
C VAL A 727 -27.93 -40.45 -2.71
N ASP A 728 -26.88 -40.28 -3.53
CA ASP A 728 -26.05 -41.39 -4.00
C ASP A 728 -24.70 -41.52 -3.28
N LYS A 729 -24.28 -40.51 -2.50
CA LYS A 729 -22.99 -40.45 -1.80
C LYS A 729 -23.19 -40.22 -0.30
N SER A 730 -22.43 -40.92 0.53
CA SER A 730 -22.43 -40.67 1.98
C SER A 730 -21.60 -39.44 2.29
N THR A 731 -22.22 -38.26 2.33
CA THR A 731 -21.50 -37.00 2.49
C THR A 731 -22.41 -35.90 3.06
N THR A 732 -21.89 -34.68 3.12
CA THR A 732 -22.62 -33.49 3.53
C THR A 732 -23.42 -32.93 2.37
N TYR A 733 -24.66 -32.55 2.64
CA TYR A 733 -25.59 -31.94 1.71
C TYR A 733 -26.11 -30.62 2.27
N LYS A 734 -26.25 -29.60 1.41
CA LYS A 734 -26.88 -28.32 1.72
C LYS A 734 -28.35 -28.39 1.34
N PHE A 735 -29.23 -28.14 2.31
CA PHE A 735 -30.65 -27.90 2.07
C PHE A 735 -30.88 -26.40 2.08
N GLU A 736 -31.36 -25.85 0.97
CA GLU A 736 -31.48 -24.42 0.76
C GLU A 736 -32.85 -24.04 0.21
N VAL A 737 -33.36 -22.89 0.64
CA VAL A 737 -34.51 -22.19 0.06
C VAL A 737 -34.13 -20.74 -0.23
N ASN A 738 -34.17 -20.35 -1.50
CA ASN A 738 -33.82 -19.02 -2.01
C ASN A 738 -35.09 -18.18 -2.23
N PHE A 739 -34.99 -16.87 -1.92
CA PHE A 739 -36.08 -15.89 -1.97
C PHE A 739 -35.77 -14.70 -2.89
N ASP A 740 -35.06 -14.94 -3.99
CA ASP A 740 -34.81 -13.93 -5.03
C ASP A 740 -36.06 -13.62 -5.85
N THR A 741 -37.05 -14.50 -5.84
CA THR A 741 -38.33 -14.28 -6.52
C THR A 741 -39.49 -14.46 -5.55
N ALA A 742 -40.69 -14.00 -5.94
CA ALA A 742 -41.91 -14.22 -5.18
C ALA A 742 -42.21 -15.71 -4.88
N ASN A 743 -41.78 -16.64 -5.75
CA ASN A 743 -41.92 -18.07 -5.51
C ASN A 743 -40.58 -18.66 -5.06
N PRO A 744 -40.42 -19.06 -3.79
CA PRO A 744 -39.12 -19.50 -3.29
C PRO A 744 -38.62 -20.75 -4.02
N VAL A 745 -37.32 -20.85 -4.23
CA VAL A 745 -36.69 -21.97 -4.96
C VAL A 745 -35.92 -22.84 -3.99
N VAL A 746 -36.22 -24.14 -3.95
CA VAL A 746 -35.50 -25.12 -3.14
C VAL A 746 -34.39 -25.78 -3.94
N LYS A 747 -33.21 -25.85 -3.34
CA LYS A 747 -32.05 -26.59 -3.85
C LYS A 747 -31.54 -27.53 -2.76
N VAL A 748 -31.27 -28.77 -3.16
CA VAL A 748 -30.45 -29.70 -2.37
C VAL A 748 -29.22 -30.02 -3.19
N SER A 749 -28.02 -29.84 -2.64
CA SER A 749 -26.77 -30.09 -3.36
C SER A 749 -25.70 -30.69 -2.43
N GLU A 750 -24.67 -31.32 -3.00
CA GLU A 750 -23.50 -31.74 -2.22
C GLU A 750 -22.77 -30.50 -1.66
N ALA A 751 -22.33 -30.59 -0.41
CA ALA A 751 -21.70 -29.50 0.33
C ALA A 751 -20.46 -30.01 1.09
N PRO A 752 -19.43 -30.49 0.37
CA PRO A 752 -18.31 -31.19 0.97
C PRO A 752 -17.53 -30.30 1.95
N LEU A 753 -17.23 -30.87 3.12
CA LEU A 753 -16.37 -30.26 4.13
C LEU A 753 -15.06 -31.03 4.19
N TYR A 754 -13.96 -30.33 4.47
CA TYR A 754 -12.62 -30.91 4.42
C TYR A 754 -11.87 -30.67 5.73
N LEU A 755 -11.07 -31.65 6.13
CA LEU A 755 -10.06 -31.51 7.16
C LEU A 755 -8.73 -31.13 6.48
N ARG A 756 -8.39 -29.84 6.49
CA ARG A 756 -7.26 -29.30 5.71
C ARG A 756 -6.11 -28.92 6.62
N GLY A 757 -4.89 -29.35 6.31
CA GLY A 757 -3.76 -29.10 7.20
C GLY A 757 -2.50 -29.89 6.88
N SER A 758 -1.45 -29.69 7.67
CA SER A 758 -0.18 -30.40 7.52
C SER A 758 -0.29 -31.91 7.81
N ILE A 759 -1.38 -32.35 8.46
CA ILE A 759 -1.67 -33.76 8.74
C ILE A 759 -2.45 -34.47 7.61
N THR A 760 -2.96 -33.71 6.64
CA THR A 760 -3.69 -34.22 5.47
C THR A 760 -3.09 -33.58 4.21
N ASP A 761 -3.69 -32.48 3.75
CA ASP A 761 -3.22 -31.59 2.70
C ASP A 761 -3.90 -30.22 2.90
N TRP A 762 -3.25 -29.12 2.50
CA TRP A 762 -3.84 -27.79 2.59
C TRP A 762 -4.84 -27.51 1.45
N GLY A 763 -4.84 -28.30 0.37
CA GLY A 763 -5.86 -28.30 -0.68
C GLY A 763 -7.15 -29.01 -0.26
N ALA A 764 -8.18 -28.94 -1.10
CA ALA A 764 -9.41 -29.71 -0.96
C ALA A 764 -9.40 -30.88 -1.95
N SER A 765 -9.68 -32.09 -1.47
CA SER A 765 -9.69 -33.30 -2.29
C SER A 765 -10.55 -34.39 -1.63
N ASP A 766 -10.91 -35.42 -2.40
CA ASP A 766 -11.60 -36.60 -1.84
C ASP A 766 -10.81 -37.27 -0.71
N ALA A 767 -9.48 -37.11 -0.67
CA ALA A 767 -8.62 -37.75 0.33
C ALA A 767 -8.72 -37.12 1.73
N ASN A 768 -9.13 -35.85 1.82
CA ASN A 768 -9.27 -35.12 3.07
C ASN A 768 -10.71 -34.60 3.30
N GLN A 769 -11.66 -35.15 2.57
CA GLN A 769 -13.08 -34.87 2.75
C GLN A 769 -13.61 -35.56 4.01
N LEU A 770 -14.30 -34.80 4.87
CA LEU A 770 -15.07 -35.33 5.99
C LEU A 770 -16.34 -36.00 5.45
N MET A 771 -16.58 -37.24 5.86
CA MET A 771 -17.67 -38.05 5.35
C MET A 771 -18.73 -38.31 6.43
N PHE A 772 -19.96 -38.54 6.00
CA PHE A 772 -21.00 -39.05 6.89
C PHE A 772 -20.81 -40.56 7.07
N MET A 773 -20.86 -41.02 8.33
CA MET A 773 -20.70 -42.42 8.69
C MET A 773 -22.01 -42.97 9.26
N GLY A 774 -22.69 -43.81 8.48
CA GLY A 774 -23.86 -44.57 8.95
C GLY A 774 -23.47 -45.51 10.10
N THR A 775 -24.37 -45.64 11.07
CA THR A 775 -24.17 -46.49 12.26
C THR A 775 -24.93 -47.80 12.18
N ASP A 776 -25.92 -47.92 11.30
CA ASP A 776 -26.77 -49.09 11.08
C ASP A 776 -26.85 -49.46 9.60
N SER A 777 -26.02 -50.41 9.19
CA SER A 777 -26.04 -51.01 7.83
C SER A 777 -27.39 -51.56 7.35
N GLY A 778 -28.39 -51.74 8.23
CA GLY A 778 -29.76 -52.13 7.88
C GLY A 778 -30.69 -50.96 7.54
N ASN A 779 -30.26 -49.72 7.76
CA ASN A 779 -31.06 -48.50 7.59
C ASN A 779 -30.28 -47.46 6.79
N THR A 780 -30.48 -47.39 5.48
CA THR A 780 -29.79 -46.38 4.65
C THR A 780 -30.34 -44.95 4.81
N ALA A 781 -31.39 -44.75 5.61
CA ALA A 781 -32.00 -43.43 5.84
C ALA A 781 -31.44 -42.76 7.11
N GLU A 782 -30.16 -42.99 7.41
CA GLU A 782 -29.46 -42.29 8.48
C GLU A 782 -29.06 -40.89 8.05
N ALA A 783 -29.11 -39.95 9.00
CA ALA A 783 -28.65 -38.59 8.85
C ALA A 783 -28.04 -38.11 10.17
N SER A 784 -27.02 -37.26 10.10
CA SER A 784 -26.47 -36.59 11.28
C SER A 784 -25.75 -35.30 10.93
N ARG A 785 -25.31 -34.57 11.95
CA ARG A 785 -24.42 -33.42 11.83
C ARG A 785 -22.99 -33.74 12.25
N THR A 786 -22.67 -35.02 12.38
CA THR A 786 -21.33 -35.50 12.69
C THR A 786 -20.70 -36.06 11.44
N TYR A 787 -19.54 -35.51 11.10
CA TYR A 787 -18.74 -35.90 9.95
C TYR A 787 -17.41 -36.39 10.46
N SER A 788 -16.91 -37.47 9.87
CA SER A 788 -15.66 -38.03 10.34
C SER A 788 -14.79 -38.54 9.22
N MET A 789 -13.50 -38.63 9.52
CA MET A 789 -12.54 -39.29 8.67
C MET A 789 -11.42 -39.90 9.51
N GLU A 790 -10.77 -40.90 8.93
CA GLU A 790 -9.58 -41.49 9.50
C GLU A 790 -8.34 -40.82 8.93
N VAL A 791 -7.42 -40.41 9.79
CA VAL A 791 -6.16 -39.78 9.39
C VAL A 791 -5.01 -40.49 10.08
N THR A 792 -3.99 -40.85 9.30
CA THR A 792 -2.72 -41.34 9.86
C THR A 792 -1.75 -40.19 9.94
N ILE A 793 -1.41 -39.76 11.15
CA ILE A 793 -0.46 -38.67 11.40
C ILE A 793 0.94 -39.24 11.65
N SER A 794 1.98 -38.53 11.20
CA SER A 794 3.38 -38.92 11.37
C SER A 794 4.07 -38.20 12.54
N GLY A 795 3.43 -37.19 13.12
CA GLY A 795 3.93 -36.37 14.21
C GLY A 795 3.02 -35.15 14.46
N PRO A 796 3.52 -34.15 15.20
CA PRO A 796 2.80 -32.90 15.44
C PRO A 796 2.48 -32.17 14.14
N GLY A 797 1.41 -31.38 14.16
CA GLY A 797 0.97 -30.62 13.00
C GLY A 797 -0.17 -29.68 13.33
N GLU A 798 -0.79 -29.16 12.27
CA GLU A 798 -1.88 -28.21 12.35
C GLU A 798 -2.92 -28.49 11.27
N PHE A 799 -4.18 -28.16 11.54
CA PHE A 799 -5.28 -28.33 10.59
C PHE A 799 -6.45 -27.40 10.88
N LYS A 800 -7.45 -27.41 9.98
CA LYS A 800 -8.71 -26.70 10.06
C LYS A 800 -9.84 -27.54 9.47
N VAL A 801 -11.08 -27.16 9.77
CA VAL A 801 -12.26 -27.65 9.05
C VAL A 801 -12.75 -26.54 8.13
N ALA A 802 -12.75 -26.78 6.82
CA ALA A 802 -13.13 -25.75 5.87
C ALA A 802 -13.83 -26.31 4.63
N ASP A 803 -14.58 -25.47 3.94
CA ASP A 803 -14.98 -25.70 2.55
C ASP A 803 -13.80 -25.49 1.59
N GLU A 804 -14.01 -25.80 0.31
CA GLU A 804 -12.98 -25.66 -0.73
C GLU A 804 -12.44 -24.22 -0.84
N GLY A 805 -13.32 -23.24 -0.68
CA GLY A 805 -13.02 -21.81 -0.78
C GLY A 805 -12.54 -21.15 0.51
N TRP A 806 -12.19 -21.91 1.56
CA TRP A 806 -11.77 -21.38 2.86
C TRP A 806 -12.80 -20.43 3.50
N GLY A 807 -14.07 -20.82 3.47
CA GLY A 807 -15.19 -20.03 3.98
C GLY A 807 -16.00 -19.36 2.87
N GLY A 808 -15.92 -19.90 1.65
CA GLY A 808 -16.60 -19.39 0.46
C GLY A 808 -18.10 -19.64 0.49
N SER A 809 -18.63 -20.37 -0.50
CA SER A 809 -20.08 -20.55 -0.69
C SER A 809 -20.82 -21.25 0.46
N LEU A 810 -20.11 -21.98 1.33
CA LEU A 810 -20.70 -22.62 2.50
C LEU A 810 -20.43 -21.84 3.80
N GLY A 811 -19.49 -20.89 3.79
CA GLY A 811 -19.07 -20.15 4.98
C GLY A 811 -18.28 -20.98 6.01
N TYR A 812 -17.68 -22.11 5.62
CA TYR A 812 -16.93 -22.97 6.55
C TYR A 812 -15.43 -22.67 6.50
N ASN A 813 -14.92 -22.05 7.56
CA ASN A 813 -13.49 -21.89 7.84
C ASN A 813 -13.26 -21.85 9.35
N TYR A 814 -13.15 -23.02 9.96
CA TYR A 814 -13.15 -23.21 11.40
C TYR A 814 -11.78 -23.62 11.93
N GLY A 815 -11.38 -22.88 12.95
CA GLY A 815 -10.13 -22.99 13.68
C GLY A 815 -10.37 -22.90 15.19
N VAL A 816 -9.40 -22.35 15.92
CA VAL A 816 -9.48 -22.12 17.37
C VAL A 816 -9.52 -20.63 17.69
N GLU A 817 -10.24 -20.23 18.73
CA GLU A 817 -10.29 -18.82 19.13
C GLU A 817 -8.91 -18.30 19.55
N VAL A 818 -8.16 -19.10 20.31
CA VAL A 818 -6.82 -18.75 20.80
C VAL A 818 -5.77 -19.53 20.00
N ALA A 819 -4.91 -18.81 19.27
CA ALA A 819 -3.82 -19.40 18.49
C ALA A 819 -2.94 -20.35 19.34
N GLY A 820 -2.55 -21.47 18.75
CA GLY A 820 -1.75 -22.51 19.42
C GLY A 820 -2.55 -23.49 20.29
N THR A 821 -3.88 -23.34 20.40
CA THR A 821 -4.74 -24.33 21.05
C THR A 821 -4.68 -25.67 20.32
N LYS A 822 -4.54 -26.76 21.08
CA LYS A 822 -4.36 -28.12 20.54
C LYS A 822 -5.55 -29.03 20.88
N VAL A 823 -5.83 -30.00 20.03
CA VAL A 823 -6.76 -31.09 20.36
C VAL A 823 -6.21 -31.98 21.47
N GLU A 824 -7.08 -32.39 22.39
CA GLU A 824 -6.80 -33.43 23.39
C GLU A 824 -7.55 -34.72 23.03
N LEU A 825 -6.89 -35.86 23.19
CA LEU A 825 -7.44 -37.15 22.78
C LEU A 825 -8.72 -37.48 23.57
N GLY A 826 -9.84 -37.67 22.87
CA GLY A 826 -11.14 -38.00 23.43
C GLY A 826 -11.89 -36.82 24.05
N VAL A 827 -11.37 -35.60 23.94
CA VAL A 827 -12.01 -34.38 24.43
C VAL A 827 -12.53 -33.59 23.23
N ALA A 828 -13.78 -33.13 23.32
CA ALA A 828 -14.36 -32.24 22.32
C ALA A 828 -13.73 -30.85 22.46
N LEU A 829 -13.11 -30.37 21.38
CA LEU A 829 -12.58 -29.02 21.26
C LEU A 829 -13.59 -28.14 20.53
N GLU A 830 -14.01 -27.04 21.15
CA GLU A 830 -14.87 -26.04 20.50
C GLU A 830 -14.11 -25.26 19.44
N LEU A 831 -14.74 -25.06 18.28
CA LEU A 831 -14.16 -24.37 17.14
C LEU A 831 -14.80 -23.00 16.94
N ALA A 832 -14.00 -22.06 16.45
CA ALA A 832 -14.42 -20.71 16.11
C ALA A 832 -14.12 -20.39 14.64
N GLN A 833 -14.96 -19.57 14.01
CA GLN A 833 -14.75 -19.11 12.63
C GLN A 833 -13.63 -18.06 12.62
N THR A 834 -12.39 -18.54 12.52
CA THR A 834 -11.17 -17.74 12.67
C THR A 834 -10.10 -18.22 11.69
N ASN A 835 -9.08 -17.41 11.46
CA ASN A 835 -7.93 -17.82 10.65
C ASN A 835 -6.91 -18.69 11.40
N ASN A 836 -7.00 -18.80 12.72
CA ASN A 836 -6.10 -19.62 13.53
C ASN A 836 -6.23 -21.12 13.20
N ASN A 837 -5.12 -21.85 13.24
CA ASN A 837 -5.12 -23.29 13.03
C ASN A 837 -5.38 -24.07 14.33
N ILE A 838 -5.97 -25.25 14.20
CA ILE A 838 -6.10 -26.23 15.28
C ILE A 838 -4.79 -27.02 15.38
N GLY A 839 -4.10 -26.92 16.51
CA GLY A 839 -2.88 -27.68 16.74
C GLY A 839 -3.17 -29.16 17.06
N ILE A 840 -2.24 -30.04 16.69
CA ILE A 840 -2.24 -31.44 17.11
C ILE A 840 -0.84 -31.87 17.51
N ASP A 841 -0.74 -32.51 18.68
CA ASP A 841 0.52 -32.97 19.26
C ASP A 841 0.32 -34.38 19.83
N LEU A 842 0.01 -35.30 18.91
CA LEU A 842 -0.23 -36.71 19.19
C LEU A 842 0.88 -37.54 18.52
N PRO A 843 1.26 -38.69 19.11
CA PRO A 843 2.26 -39.57 18.52
C PRO A 843 1.80 -40.10 17.16
N ALA A 844 2.75 -40.56 16.34
CA ALA A 844 2.44 -41.17 15.06
C ALA A 844 1.45 -42.34 15.23
N GLY A 845 0.36 -42.32 14.46
CA GLY A 845 -0.74 -43.26 14.62
C GLY A 845 -1.94 -42.90 13.75
N THR A 846 -2.94 -43.77 13.73
CA THR A 846 -4.21 -43.53 13.05
C THR A 846 -5.26 -43.08 14.05
N TYR A 847 -5.93 -41.98 13.74
CA TYR A 847 -6.93 -41.36 14.57
C TYR A 847 -8.21 -41.10 13.77
N VAL A 848 -9.34 -41.07 14.47
CA VAL A 848 -10.64 -40.66 13.91
C VAL A 848 -10.88 -39.22 14.33
N PHE A 849 -10.98 -38.35 13.34
CA PHE A 849 -11.37 -36.95 13.50
C PHE A 849 -12.87 -36.88 13.30
N SER A 850 -13.60 -36.39 14.30
CA SER A 850 -15.06 -36.26 14.27
C SER A 850 -15.41 -34.79 14.48
N PHE A 851 -15.92 -34.17 13.41
CA PHE A 851 -16.45 -32.82 13.41
C PHE A 851 -17.96 -32.88 13.64
N GLU A 852 -18.44 -32.28 14.73
CA GLU A 852 -19.87 -32.10 15.01
C GLU A 852 -20.27 -30.67 14.70
N ASP A 853 -21.12 -30.51 13.67
CA ASP A 853 -21.68 -29.23 13.24
C ASP A 853 -22.95 -28.89 14.03
N GLY A 854 -22.88 -28.94 15.36
CA GLY A 854 -23.97 -28.57 16.25
C GLY A 854 -24.11 -27.06 16.45
N VAL A 855 -24.90 -26.66 17.47
CA VAL A 855 -24.99 -25.26 17.93
C VAL A 855 -23.59 -24.75 18.32
N THR A 856 -22.86 -25.56 19.08
CA THR A 856 -21.41 -25.43 19.27
C THR A 856 -20.72 -26.36 18.28
N LYS A 857 -19.86 -25.81 17.41
CA LYS A 857 -19.09 -26.62 16.47
C LYS A 857 -17.91 -27.23 17.20
N THR A 858 -17.75 -28.55 17.15
CA THR A 858 -16.67 -29.21 17.91
C THR A 858 -15.87 -30.20 17.07
N MET A 859 -14.59 -30.35 17.40
CA MET A 859 -13.71 -31.38 16.88
C MET A 859 -13.33 -32.33 18.01
N THR A 860 -13.62 -33.63 17.84
CA THR A 860 -13.16 -34.68 18.75
C THR A 860 -12.21 -35.62 18.00
N VAL A 861 -11.02 -35.85 18.56
CA VAL A 861 -10.04 -36.78 18.00
C VAL A 861 -9.93 -38.00 18.90
N THR A 862 -10.14 -39.19 18.35
CA THR A 862 -10.03 -40.47 19.10
C THR A 862 -9.01 -41.40 18.47
N ALA A 863 -8.38 -42.25 19.27
CA ALA A 863 -7.48 -43.29 18.76
C ALA A 863 -8.29 -44.41 18.11
N LYS A 864 -7.83 -44.89 16.96
CA LYS A 864 -8.47 -45.99 16.24
C LYS A 864 -8.11 -47.36 16.81
#